data_AF-A0A7L3ZPF9-F1
#
_entry.id   AF-A0A7L3ZPF9-F1
#
_cell.length_a   1.000
_cell.length_b   1.000
_cell.length_c   1.000
_cell.angle_alpha   90.00
_cell.angle_beta   90.00
_cell.angle_gamma   90.00
#
_symmetry.space_group_name_H-M   'P 1'
#
loop_
_entity.id
_entity.type
_entity.pdbx_description
1 polymer ?
#
loop_
_entity_poly.entity_id
_entity_poly.type
_entity_poly.pdbx_seq_one_letter_code
_entity_poly.pdbx_strand_id
1 'polypeptide(L)'
;MEKEEKKFVNKAEEDEMEIYGYDLCRWKLVLVTVGVICSGGFLLLLLYWMPQWRVKATCKRTTLKDCEVVLLRTTDEFKIWFCAKVRLMPSLGANPLQNPNPIIHKVSNGHAVNFCESAAEENKNDLKKYLPIRYFTHHSVKYFWNDSVQSFDVVRGLDESTFCSSIHNEHSTGLTKGMHDYRKAFYGVNEIAVKVPSIFKLLIKEVLNPFYIFQLFSVILWITDEYHYYALAIVIMSVISIVSSLYTIRKQYVMLHDMVAAHSIVRVSVCRGNQEIEEILSTDLVPGDIMLIPSNGTIMPCDAVLLSGTCIVNESMLTGESVPVTKINLPNPSEYPKAMGDEIYSPEVHKRHTLFCGTNVIQTRFYTGELVKALVLRTGFSTAKGQLVRSILYPKPTDFKLYRDAYLFLLSLVVVAGIGFLYTVVNSILNEVPAHTIIIESLDIITITVPPALPAAMTAGIVYAQRRLKKIGIFCISPQRINICGQLNLVCFDKTGTLTEDGLDLWGIQRVENARFLLPEERACSESLLKSEFVACMATCHSLTKIEGVLSGDPLDLKMFEAIGWILEEATEEETALHNRIMPTVVRPSKQLFPESKQATNQEMTSYEIGIVRQFPFSSVLQRMCVIARVLGEKRMDAYMKGAPEVIASLCKQETVPVDFECVLEEYTKQGFRVIALAHRKLESKLTWHKVQTINRDAIESNMDFMGLIIMQNKLKQETPAVLEDLHKANIRTVMVTGDNMLTAISVARDCGMILPQDKVIIAEALPPKDGQAARINWHYADTLAKCTSSSPAINSEDIPVKLVHESLEGLQMTKYHFAMNGKSFAVILEHFQDLVPKLVLRGTVFARMAPDQKTQLVEALQNVDYYVGMCGDGANDCGALKRAHGGISLSELEASVASPFTSRTPSISCVPKLIREGRAALITSFCVFKFMALYSIIQYISVTLLYSILSNLGDFQFLFIDLAIILVVVFTMSLNPAWKELVARRPPSGLISGPLLCSVLSQIIICLAFQTFGFFWVKQQSWYEPWTTESDACNVLDATNNSSAPHGNETLHDEHYIKNYENTTLFFISSFQYLIVAIVFSKGKPFRQPCYKNFLFVISVIVLYVFIFFIMLHPVESIDTFLELVCVPYEWRLRILIIVILNAIVSVLTEEAVDRCGVCFLSSLFGCREKTPKAKYMHLAQELLVDPEWPPKPRTTTEAKVPSQENGSYQIITVT
;
A
#
# COMPACT_ATOMS: atom_id res chain seq x y z
N MET A 1 -13.43 -1.78 -41.94
CA MET A 1 -12.86 -1.81 -40.57
C MET A 1 -14.04 -1.92 -39.62
N GLU A 2 -14.46 -3.15 -39.31
CA GLU A 2 -15.55 -3.39 -38.38
C GLU A 2 -15.17 -2.87 -36.99
N LYS A 3 -16.05 -2.08 -36.37
CA LYS A 3 -15.98 -1.74 -34.94
C LYS A 3 -16.24 -3.02 -34.15
N GLU A 4 -15.24 -3.89 -34.03
CA GLU A 4 -15.34 -5.08 -33.19
C GLU A 4 -15.51 -4.66 -31.72
N GLU A 5 -16.48 -5.26 -31.04
CA GLU A 5 -16.74 -5.08 -29.62
C GLU A 5 -15.49 -5.38 -28.79
N LYS A 6 -15.12 -4.44 -27.93
CA LYS A 6 -14.04 -4.66 -26.96
C LYS A 6 -14.47 -5.77 -26.00
N LYS A 7 -13.70 -6.86 -25.96
CA LYS A 7 -13.88 -7.93 -24.98
C LYS A 7 -13.02 -7.63 -23.75
N PHE A 8 -13.61 -7.85 -22.59
CA PHE A 8 -13.01 -7.61 -21.28
C PHE A 8 -13.00 -8.92 -20.48
N VAL A 9 -11.98 -9.08 -19.66
CA VAL A 9 -11.86 -10.13 -18.65
C VAL A 9 -11.99 -9.46 -17.29
N ASN A 10 -12.65 -10.13 -16.34
CA ASN A 10 -12.95 -9.61 -15.00
C ASN A 10 -13.79 -8.31 -15.06
N LYS A 11 -14.88 -8.33 -15.84
CA LYS A 11 -15.79 -7.17 -15.96
C LYS A 11 -16.32 -6.76 -14.58
N ALA A 12 -16.25 -5.47 -14.28
CA ALA A 12 -16.70 -4.89 -13.00
C ALA A 12 -15.93 -5.36 -11.75
N GLU A 13 -14.73 -5.93 -11.92
CA GLU A 13 -13.80 -6.20 -10.82
C GLU A 13 -12.60 -5.24 -10.89
N GLU A 14 -11.87 -5.07 -9.78
CA GLU A 14 -10.70 -4.17 -9.69
C GLU A 14 -9.56 -4.49 -10.69
N ASP A 15 -9.52 -5.72 -11.22
CA ASP A 15 -8.51 -6.25 -12.15
C ASP A 15 -9.06 -6.35 -13.59
N GLU A 16 -9.95 -5.43 -14.01
CA GLU A 16 -10.51 -5.42 -15.36
C GLU A 16 -9.42 -5.22 -16.43
N MET A 17 -9.42 -6.09 -17.44
CA MET A 17 -8.45 -6.05 -18.54
C MET A 17 -9.12 -6.22 -19.89
N GLU A 18 -8.71 -5.41 -20.87
CA GLU A 18 -9.04 -5.64 -22.28
C GLU A 18 -8.23 -6.81 -22.82
N ILE A 19 -8.87 -7.73 -23.53
CA ILE A 19 -8.25 -8.95 -24.05
C ILE A 19 -8.25 -8.98 -25.59
N TYR A 20 -7.09 -9.32 -26.17
CA TYR A 20 -6.89 -9.41 -27.62
C TYR A 20 -6.23 -10.73 -28.02
N GLY A 21 -6.80 -11.42 -29.01
CA GLY A 21 -6.30 -12.70 -29.53
C GLY A 21 -5.32 -12.53 -30.69
N TYR A 22 -4.24 -13.31 -30.67
CA TYR A 22 -3.21 -13.33 -31.69
C TYR A 22 -2.74 -14.77 -32.00
N ASP A 23 -2.30 -14.96 -33.24
CA ASP A 23 -1.73 -16.22 -33.73
C ASP A 23 -0.35 -16.00 -34.36
N LEU A 24 0.55 -16.97 -34.21
CA LEU A 24 1.94 -16.86 -34.64
C LEU A 24 2.04 -16.92 -36.17
N CYS A 25 2.57 -15.87 -36.78
CA CYS A 25 2.71 -15.80 -38.23
C CYS A 25 4.16 -16.12 -38.63
N ARG A 26 4.40 -17.28 -39.26
CA ARG A 26 5.74 -17.78 -39.59
C ARG A 26 6.55 -16.80 -40.46
N TRP A 27 5.95 -16.20 -41.49
CA TRP A 27 6.64 -15.19 -42.33
C TRP A 27 7.09 -13.96 -41.54
N LYS A 28 6.21 -13.44 -40.67
CA LYS A 28 6.53 -12.32 -39.79
C LYS A 28 7.65 -12.65 -38.82
N LEU A 29 7.66 -13.88 -38.29
CA LEU A 29 8.75 -14.37 -37.45
C LEU A 29 10.07 -14.39 -38.21
N VAL A 30 10.08 -14.89 -39.45
CA VAL A 30 11.28 -14.87 -40.32
C VAL A 30 11.75 -13.44 -40.56
N LEU A 31 10.84 -12.50 -40.85
CA LEU A 31 11.19 -11.09 -41.06
C LEU A 31 11.78 -10.47 -39.80
N VAL A 32 11.21 -10.74 -38.62
CA VAL A 32 11.77 -10.30 -37.34
C VAL A 32 13.13 -10.95 -37.09
N THR A 33 13.31 -12.25 -37.37
CA THR A 33 14.60 -12.93 -37.22
C THR A 33 15.67 -12.34 -38.14
N VAL A 34 15.35 -12.07 -39.40
CA VAL A 34 16.24 -11.38 -40.34
C VAL A 34 16.57 -9.99 -39.82
N GLY A 35 15.56 -9.23 -39.38
CA GLY A 35 15.77 -7.91 -38.76
C GLY A 35 16.65 -7.97 -37.51
N VAL A 36 16.49 -8.99 -36.67
CA VAL A 36 17.33 -9.22 -35.48
C VAL A 36 18.77 -9.48 -35.90
N ILE A 37 19.02 -10.35 -36.88
CA ILE A 37 20.36 -10.64 -37.40
C ILE A 37 20.98 -9.38 -38.02
N CYS A 38 20.26 -8.67 -38.89
CA CYS A 38 20.75 -7.45 -39.53
C CYS A 38 21.05 -6.32 -38.52
N SER A 39 20.28 -6.27 -37.42
CA SER A 39 20.45 -5.29 -36.33
C SER A 39 21.48 -5.70 -35.27
N GLY A 40 22.15 -6.85 -35.41
CA GLY A 40 23.07 -7.38 -34.40
C GLY A 40 22.40 -7.66 -33.05
N GLY A 41 21.09 -7.90 -33.02
CA GLY A 41 20.32 -8.15 -31.79
C GLY A 41 19.56 -6.95 -31.23
N PHE A 42 19.79 -5.73 -31.74
CA PHE A 42 19.10 -4.52 -31.22
C PHE A 42 17.57 -4.59 -31.37
N LEU A 43 17.08 -5.11 -32.49
CA LEU A 43 15.64 -5.29 -32.69
C LEU A 43 15.03 -6.23 -31.64
N LEU A 44 15.77 -7.25 -31.18
CA LEU A 44 15.30 -8.18 -30.16
C LEU A 44 15.13 -7.48 -28.81
N LEU A 45 16.05 -6.59 -28.46
CA LEU A 45 16.01 -5.79 -27.23
C LEU A 45 14.81 -4.84 -27.23
N LEU A 46 14.57 -4.14 -28.34
CA LEU A 46 13.44 -3.23 -28.48
C LEU A 46 12.10 -3.98 -28.35
N LEU A 47 11.98 -5.16 -28.98
CA LEU A 47 10.80 -6.00 -28.85
C LEU A 47 10.67 -6.63 -27.45
N TYR A 48 11.77 -6.82 -26.72
CA TYR A 48 11.72 -7.26 -25.32
C TYR A 48 11.11 -6.19 -24.41
N TRP A 49 11.50 -4.92 -24.56
CA TRP A 49 10.95 -3.81 -23.79
C TRP A 49 9.51 -3.44 -24.16
N MET A 50 9.14 -3.63 -25.42
CA MET A 50 7.82 -3.29 -25.96
C MET A 50 7.02 -4.55 -26.32
N PRO A 51 6.34 -5.21 -25.36
CA PRO A 51 5.62 -6.47 -25.60
C PRO A 51 4.51 -6.32 -26.64
N GLN A 52 3.86 -5.16 -26.71
CA GLN A 52 2.86 -4.86 -27.75
C GLN A 52 3.47 -4.91 -29.15
N TRP A 53 4.66 -4.33 -29.31
CA TRP A 53 5.35 -4.27 -30.60
C TRP A 53 5.86 -5.66 -30.99
N ARG A 54 6.36 -6.43 -30.01
CA ARG A 54 6.70 -7.85 -30.19
C ARG A 54 5.54 -8.64 -30.77
N VAL A 55 4.37 -8.60 -30.13
CA VAL A 55 3.21 -9.36 -30.59
C VAL A 55 2.72 -8.87 -31.95
N LYS A 56 2.67 -7.56 -32.20
CA LYS A 56 2.28 -7.02 -33.52
C LYS A 56 3.27 -7.39 -34.64
N ALA A 57 4.57 -7.45 -34.31
CA ALA A 57 5.63 -7.77 -35.25
C ALA A 57 5.70 -9.26 -35.56
N THR A 58 5.43 -10.15 -34.60
CA THR A 58 5.52 -11.61 -34.78
C THR A 58 4.18 -12.29 -35.10
N CYS A 59 3.06 -11.71 -34.69
CA CYS A 59 1.75 -12.35 -34.72
C CYS A 59 0.77 -11.61 -35.66
N LYS A 60 -0.31 -12.31 -36.05
CA LYS A 60 -1.48 -11.74 -36.71
C LYS A 60 -2.66 -11.77 -35.74
N ARG A 61 -3.52 -10.76 -35.76
CA ARG A 61 -4.71 -10.71 -34.90
C ARG A 61 -5.73 -11.75 -35.35
N THR A 62 -6.30 -12.49 -34.40
CA THR A 62 -7.27 -13.57 -34.62
C THR A 62 -8.40 -13.52 -33.59
N THR A 63 -9.43 -14.33 -33.78
CA THR A 63 -10.52 -14.50 -32.79
C THR A 63 -9.97 -15.10 -31.50
N LEU A 64 -10.55 -14.74 -30.34
CA LEU A 64 -10.11 -15.27 -29.04
C LEU A 64 -10.24 -16.79 -28.93
N LYS A 65 -11.20 -17.38 -29.65
CA LYS A 65 -11.41 -18.83 -29.64
C LYS A 65 -10.22 -19.59 -30.20
N ASP A 66 -9.61 -19.06 -31.27
CA ASP A 66 -8.56 -19.75 -32.02
C ASP A 66 -7.14 -19.25 -31.73
N CYS A 67 -6.98 -18.29 -30.81
CA CYS A 67 -5.68 -17.69 -30.53
C CYS A 67 -4.69 -18.65 -29.82
N GLU A 68 -3.41 -18.51 -30.17
CA GLU A 68 -2.27 -19.15 -29.48
C GLU A 68 -1.66 -18.22 -28.43
N VAL A 69 -1.78 -16.91 -28.64
CA VAL A 69 -1.24 -15.86 -27.79
C VAL A 69 -2.32 -14.85 -27.46
N VAL A 70 -2.41 -14.48 -26.19
CA VAL A 70 -3.32 -13.45 -25.70
C VAL A 70 -2.52 -12.24 -25.26
N LEU A 71 -2.96 -11.06 -25.70
CA LEU A 71 -2.43 -9.78 -25.27
C LEU A 71 -3.49 -9.09 -24.40
N LEU A 72 -3.12 -8.79 -23.15
CA LEU A 72 -3.96 -8.16 -22.15
C LEU A 72 -3.55 -6.69 -21.99
N ARG A 73 -4.51 -5.79 -21.80
CA ARG A 73 -4.28 -4.39 -21.48
C ARG A 73 -5.06 -4.00 -20.23
N THR A 74 -4.40 -3.39 -19.26
CA THR A 74 -5.09 -2.84 -18.08
C THR A 74 -5.98 -1.65 -18.48
N THR A 75 -7.11 -1.49 -17.80
CA THR A 75 -8.02 -0.34 -17.96
C THR A 75 -7.55 0.90 -17.21
N ASP A 76 -6.70 0.73 -16.19
CA ASP A 76 -6.05 1.79 -15.39
C ASP A 76 -5.34 2.87 -16.25
N GLU A 77 -5.10 4.05 -15.67
CA GLU A 77 -4.44 5.21 -16.31
C GLU A 77 -3.15 4.86 -17.07
N PHE A 78 -2.41 3.84 -16.60
CA PHE A 78 -1.14 3.39 -17.16
C PHE A 78 -1.25 2.57 -18.45
N LYS A 79 -2.40 1.93 -18.71
CA LYS A 79 -2.66 1.09 -19.92
C LYS A 79 -1.51 0.13 -20.27
N ILE A 80 -1.03 -0.63 -19.30
CA ILE A 80 0.11 -1.55 -19.44
C ILE A 80 -0.31 -2.80 -20.22
N TRP A 81 0.59 -3.30 -21.06
CA TRP A 81 0.37 -4.47 -21.91
C TRP A 81 1.07 -5.72 -21.35
N PHE A 82 0.34 -6.82 -21.23
CA PHE A 82 0.86 -8.13 -20.83
C PHE A 82 0.62 -9.18 -21.93
N CYS A 83 1.56 -10.10 -22.09
CA CYS A 83 1.46 -11.19 -23.07
C CYS A 83 1.39 -12.53 -22.35
N ALA A 84 0.39 -13.34 -22.64
CA ALA A 84 0.21 -14.69 -22.11
C ALA A 84 0.09 -15.72 -23.26
N LYS A 85 0.67 -16.91 -23.07
CA LYS A 85 0.56 -18.02 -24.03
C LYS A 85 -0.61 -18.92 -23.65
N VAL A 86 -1.47 -19.23 -24.61
CA VAL A 86 -2.58 -20.17 -24.45
C VAL A 86 -2.04 -21.60 -24.49
N ARG A 87 -2.52 -22.43 -23.56
CA ARG A 87 -2.18 -23.85 -23.43
C ARG A 87 -3.45 -24.69 -23.55
N LEU A 88 -3.28 -25.95 -23.94
CA LEU A 88 -4.37 -26.92 -24.02
C LEU A 88 -4.28 -27.87 -22.83
N MET A 89 -5.41 -28.11 -22.18
CA MET A 89 -5.58 -29.10 -21.13
C MET A 89 -6.55 -30.17 -21.60
N PRO A 90 -6.21 -31.47 -21.52
CA PRO A 90 -7.17 -32.53 -21.75
C PRO A 90 -8.17 -32.57 -20.58
N SER A 91 -9.48 -32.47 -20.86
CA SER A 91 -10.54 -32.59 -19.86
C SER A 91 -11.65 -33.56 -20.30
N LEU A 92 -12.34 -34.17 -19.32
CA LEU A 92 -13.48 -35.06 -19.51
C LEU A 92 -14.82 -34.30 -19.64
N GLY A 93 -14.83 -32.97 -19.50
CA GLY A 93 -16.02 -32.12 -19.49
C GLY A 93 -15.67 -30.66 -19.74
N ALA A 94 -16.69 -29.84 -20.05
CA ALA A 94 -16.54 -28.43 -20.43
C ALA A 94 -16.40 -27.47 -19.24
N ASN A 95 -16.94 -27.85 -18.06
CA ASN A 95 -16.96 -27.03 -16.85
C ASN A 95 -16.33 -27.76 -15.66
N PRO A 96 -15.61 -27.05 -14.77
CA PRO A 96 -14.94 -27.64 -13.61
C PRO A 96 -15.92 -28.19 -12.55
N LEU A 97 -17.13 -27.62 -12.47
CA LEU A 97 -18.13 -27.94 -11.45
C LEU A 97 -19.24 -28.89 -11.92
N GLN A 98 -19.41 -29.11 -13.23
CA GLN A 98 -20.39 -30.06 -13.76
C GLN A 98 -19.87 -31.50 -13.66
N ASN A 99 -20.77 -32.43 -13.31
CA ASN A 99 -20.46 -33.86 -13.39
C ASN A 99 -20.12 -34.23 -14.84
N PRO A 100 -19.01 -34.95 -15.09
CA PRO A 100 -18.69 -35.43 -16.42
C PRO A 100 -19.84 -36.32 -16.90
N ASN A 101 -20.32 -36.10 -18.14
CA ASN A 101 -21.40 -36.91 -18.70
C ASN A 101 -20.99 -38.39 -18.64
N PRO A 102 -21.78 -39.27 -17.97
CA PRO A 102 -21.49 -40.69 -17.99
C PRO A 102 -21.69 -41.18 -19.42
N ILE A 103 -20.61 -41.58 -20.08
CA ILE A 103 -20.70 -42.20 -21.40
C ILE A 103 -21.36 -43.56 -21.21
N ILE A 104 -22.61 -43.67 -21.67
CA ILE A 104 -23.41 -44.90 -21.70
C ILE A 104 -22.66 -45.95 -22.53
N HIS A 105 -22.01 -46.90 -21.87
CA HIS A 105 -21.60 -48.14 -22.52
C HIS A 105 -22.79 -49.11 -22.53
N LYS A 106 -23.52 -49.16 -23.64
CA LYS A 106 -24.21 -50.39 -24.06
C LYS A 106 -23.12 -51.35 -24.56
N VAL A 107 -22.58 -52.16 -23.67
CA VAL A 107 -21.87 -53.38 -24.06
C VAL A 107 -22.61 -54.56 -23.43
N SER A 108 -23.32 -55.28 -24.28
CA SER A 108 -23.90 -56.58 -24.00
C SER A 108 -22.80 -57.59 -23.67
N ASN A 109 -23.11 -58.41 -22.67
CA ASN A 109 -22.51 -59.70 -22.30
C ASN A 109 -21.19 -59.67 -21.49
N GLY A 110 -21.41 -59.89 -20.19
CA GLY A 110 -20.64 -60.70 -19.25
C GLY A 110 -19.21 -61.11 -19.63
N HIS A 111 -18.24 -60.48 -18.97
CA HIS A 111 -17.33 -61.16 -18.04
C HIS A 111 -16.59 -60.11 -17.19
N ALA A 112 -16.52 -60.36 -15.89
CA ALA A 112 -15.78 -59.56 -14.95
C ALA A 112 -14.27 -59.77 -15.16
N VAL A 113 -13.51 -58.69 -15.34
CA VAL A 113 -12.04 -58.74 -15.32
C VAL A 113 -11.52 -57.64 -14.42
N ASN A 114 -10.78 -58.08 -13.40
CA ASN A 114 -10.01 -57.27 -12.46
C ASN A 114 -9.00 -56.37 -13.19
N PHE A 115 -8.94 -55.09 -12.84
CA PHE A 115 -7.83 -54.21 -13.23
C PHE A 115 -6.74 -54.28 -12.15
N CYS A 116 -5.63 -54.94 -12.48
CA CYS A 116 -4.36 -54.83 -11.77
C CYS A 116 -3.29 -54.30 -12.75
N GLU A 117 -2.32 -53.60 -12.19
CA GLU A 117 -1.27 -52.80 -12.82
C GLU A 117 -0.42 -53.54 -13.86
N SER A 118 -0.15 -52.89 -14.99
CA SER A 118 1.19 -52.86 -15.59
C SER A 118 1.27 -51.73 -16.62
N ALA A 119 2.41 -51.03 -16.59
CA ALA A 119 2.72 -49.89 -17.42
C ALA A 119 3.25 -50.30 -18.80
N ALA A 120 3.17 -49.31 -19.70
CA ALA A 120 3.83 -49.20 -21.00
C ALA A 120 3.18 -49.96 -22.15
N GLU A 121 2.92 -49.19 -23.22
CA GLU A 121 2.48 -49.60 -24.55
C GLU A 121 1.01 -49.98 -24.73
N GLU A 122 0.12 -48.99 -24.60
CA GLU A 122 -1.07 -48.93 -25.46
C GLU A 122 -1.67 -47.52 -25.49
N ASN A 123 -2.39 -47.20 -26.57
CA ASN A 123 -3.31 -46.08 -26.75
C ASN A 123 -2.86 -44.81 -27.50
N LYS A 124 -2.76 -44.94 -28.84
CA LYS A 124 -3.11 -43.85 -29.77
C LYS A 124 -4.64 -43.64 -29.92
N ASN A 125 -5.47 -44.57 -29.45
CA ASN A 125 -6.94 -44.51 -29.58
C ASN A 125 -7.68 -43.90 -28.37
N ASP A 126 -7.03 -43.72 -27.20
CA ASP A 126 -7.66 -43.05 -26.04
C ASP A 126 -7.64 -41.52 -26.12
N LEU A 127 -6.87 -40.93 -27.04
CA LEU A 127 -6.76 -39.47 -27.14
C LEU A 127 -8.06 -38.79 -27.65
N LYS A 128 -9.02 -39.56 -28.19
CA LYS A 128 -10.36 -39.06 -28.55
C LYS A 128 -11.32 -38.91 -27.36
N LYS A 129 -10.93 -39.33 -26.14
CA LYS A 129 -11.77 -39.27 -24.93
C LYS A 129 -11.73 -37.91 -24.21
N TYR A 130 -10.85 -36.99 -24.60
CA TYR A 130 -10.66 -35.72 -23.91
C TYR A 130 -11.04 -34.53 -24.80
N LEU A 131 -11.90 -33.63 -24.32
CA LEU A 131 -12.06 -32.31 -24.94
C LEU A 131 -10.84 -31.46 -24.58
N PRO A 132 -10.12 -30.88 -25.55
CA PRO A 132 -9.02 -29.98 -25.26
C PRO A 132 -9.58 -28.61 -24.87
N ILE A 133 -9.51 -28.25 -23.59
CA ILE A 133 -9.87 -26.91 -23.12
C ILE A 133 -8.66 -25.98 -23.19
N ARG A 134 -8.88 -24.81 -23.79
CA ARG A 134 -7.88 -23.74 -23.85
C ARG A 134 -7.85 -22.98 -22.53
N TYR A 135 -6.65 -22.77 -22.00
CA TYR A 135 -6.47 -21.98 -20.78
C TYR A 135 -5.16 -21.18 -20.84
N PHE A 136 -5.09 -20.09 -20.09
CA PHE A 136 -3.85 -19.37 -19.83
C PHE A 136 -3.76 -19.00 -18.35
N THR A 137 -2.55 -18.69 -17.89
CA THR A 137 -2.31 -18.25 -16.51
C THR A 137 -1.74 -16.84 -16.52
N HIS A 138 -2.38 -15.91 -15.81
CA HIS A 138 -1.93 -14.53 -15.66
C HIS A 138 -1.96 -14.12 -14.19
N HIS A 139 -0.87 -13.54 -13.69
CA HIS A 139 -0.71 -13.17 -12.26
C HIS A 139 -1.12 -14.28 -11.27
N SER A 140 -0.74 -15.53 -11.55
CA SER A 140 -1.10 -16.72 -10.76
C SER A 140 -2.59 -17.12 -10.75
N VAL A 141 -3.43 -16.51 -11.59
CA VAL A 141 -4.83 -16.90 -11.83
C VAL A 141 -4.95 -17.69 -13.13
N LYS A 142 -5.74 -18.76 -13.13
CA LYS A 142 -6.01 -19.58 -14.32
C LYS A 142 -7.31 -19.13 -14.98
N TYR A 143 -7.24 -18.85 -16.27
CA TYR A 143 -8.37 -18.47 -17.12
C TYR A 143 -8.62 -19.58 -18.13
N PHE A 144 -9.86 -20.03 -18.28
CA PHE A 144 -10.24 -21.08 -19.23
C PHE A 144 -11.26 -20.55 -20.22
N TRP A 145 -11.30 -21.16 -21.41
CA TRP A 145 -12.26 -20.79 -22.44
C TRP A 145 -13.66 -21.30 -22.11
N ASN A 146 -14.63 -20.39 -22.00
CA ASN A 146 -16.03 -20.73 -21.81
C ASN A 146 -16.81 -20.54 -23.12
N ASP A 147 -17.35 -21.64 -23.65
CA ASP A 147 -18.11 -21.63 -24.91
C ASP A 147 -19.45 -20.89 -24.79
N SER A 148 -20.02 -20.74 -23.59
CA SER A 148 -21.29 -20.03 -23.40
C SER A 148 -21.14 -18.52 -23.52
N VAL A 149 -20.09 -17.95 -22.93
CA VAL A 149 -19.82 -16.50 -22.92
C VAL A 149 -18.93 -16.06 -24.09
N GLN A 150 -18.32 -17.02 -24.82
CA GLN A 150 -17.35 -16.75 -25.90
C GLN A 150 -16.19 -15.84 -25.42
N SER A 151 -15.76 -16.05 -24.18
CA SER A 151 -14.68 -15.34 -23.47
C SER A 151 -13.86 -16.30 -22.63
N PHE A 152 -12.70 -15.81 -22.15
CA PHE A 152 -11.93 -16.49 -21.14
C PHE A 152 -12.43 -16.07 -19.75
N ASP A 153 -12.86 -17.05 -18.97
CA ASP A 153 -13.40 -16.85 -17.62
C ASP A 153 -12.42 -17.38 -16.57
N VAL A 154 -12.46 -16.82 -15.38
CA VAL A 154 -11.62 -17.23 -14.24
C VAL A 154 -12.08 -18.58 -13.70
N VAL A 155 -11.15 -19.46 -13.36
CA VAL A 155 -11.46 -20.68 -12.60
C VAL A 155 -11.85 -20.29 -11.16
N ARG A 156 -13.16 -20.22 -10.89
CA ARG A 156 -13.74 -19.92 -9.57
C ARG A 156 -14.04 -21.22 -8.78
N GLY A 157 -14.15 -21.11 -7.46
CA GLY A 157 -14.41 -22.24 -6.56
C GLY A 157 -15.90 -22.58 -6.47
N LEU A 158 -16.30 -23.26 -5.39
CA LEU A 158 -17.71 -23.60 -5.07
C LEU A 158 -18.49 -22.42 -4.43
N ASP A 159 -17.93 -21.22 -4.48
CA ASP A 159 -18.36 -20.02 -3.75
C ASP A 159 -19.37 -19.14 -4.49
N GLU A 160 -19.58 -19.37 -5.79
CA GLU A 160 -20.55 -18.61 -6.57
C GLU A 160 -21.60 -19.52 -7.18
N SER A 161 -22.86 -19.08 -7.15
CA SER A 161 -24.03 -19.75 -7.74
C SER A 161 -24.41 -21.12 -7.14
N THR A 162 -23.86 -21.49 -5.97
CA THR A 162 -24.25 -22.69 -5.23
C THR A 162 -25.26 -22.36 -4.13
N PHE A 163 -26.34 -23.12 -4.06
CA PHE A 163 -27.32 -23.02 -2.98
C PHE A 163 -26.83 -23.76 -1.73
N CYS A 164 -27.15 -23.24 -0.55
CA CYS A 164 -26.82 -23.90 0.73
C CYS A 164 -27.41 -25.32 0.79
N SER A 165 -28.57 -25.56 0.20
CA SER A 165 -29.16 -26.90 0.07
C SER A 165 -28.31 -27.86 -0.78
N SER A 166 -27.69 -27.36 -1.87
CA SER A 166 -26.86 -28.16 -2.78
C SER A 166 -25.55 -28.59 -2.10
N ILE A 167 -24.99 -27.74 -1.24
CA ILE A 167 -23.82 -28.06 -0.42
C ILE A 167 -24.08 -29.29 0.48
N HIS A 168 -25.25 -29.35 1.12
CA HIS A 168 -25.61 -30.50 1.96
C HIS A 168 -26.05 -31.72 1.14
N ASN A 169 -26.81 -31.54 0.06
CA ASN A 169 -27.40 -32.65 -0.68
C ASN A 169 -26.42 -33.32 -1.66
N GLU A 170 -25.60 -32.54 -2.36
CA GLU A 170 -24.73 -33.03 -3.44
C GLU A 170 -23.27 -33.25 -3.00
N HIS A 171 -22.84 -32.63 -1.90
CA HIS A 171 -21.43 -32.57 -1.52
C HIS A 171 -21.14 -33.08 -0.10
N SER A 172 -22.11 -33.62 0.64
CA SER A 172 -21.93 -34.15 2.00
C SER A 172 -21.30 -35.55 2.08
N THR A 173 -21.31 -36.31 0.98
CA THR A 173 -20.75 -37.67 0.91
C THR A 173 -19.27 -37.71 0.53
N GLY A 174 -18.70 -36.58 0.10
CA GLY A 174 -17.31 -36.47 -0.36
C GLY A 174 -17.14 -36.85 -1.84
N LEU A 175 -16.00 -36.48 -2.42
CA LEU A 175 -15.70 -36.73 -3.83
C LEU A 175 -15.26 -38.18 -4.08
N THR A 176 -15.63 -38.72 -5.24
CA THR A 176 -15.06 -39.96 -5.76
C THR A 176 -13.68 -39.70 -6.38
N LYS A 177 -12.81 -40.71 -6.39
CA LYS A 177 -11.43 -40.57 -6.89
C LYS A 177 -11.36 -40.04 -8.34
N GLY A 178 -12.24 -40.51 -9.22
CA GLY A 178 -12.31 -40.01 -10.60
C GLY A 178 -12.73 -38.54 -10.71
N MET A 179 -13.66 -38.08 -9.86
CA MET A 179 -14.08 -36.67 -9.83
C MET A 179 -13.03 -35.77 -9.20
N HIS A 180 -12.34 -36.27 -8.17
CA HIS A 180 -11.18 -35.61 -7.57
C HIS A 180 -10.08 -35.37 -8.61
N ASP A 181 -9.68 -36.39 -9.36
CA ASP A 181 -8.63 -36.27 -10.37
C ASP A 181 -9.04 -35.33 -11.52
N TYR A 182 -10.33 -35.33 -11.89
CA TYR A 182 -10.88 -34.37 -12.84
C TYR A 182 -10.76 -32.93 -12.33
N ARG A 183 -11.20 -32.65 -11.09
CA ARG A 183 -11.10 -31.30 -10.49
C ARG A 183 -9.64 -30.88 -10.30
N LYS A 184 -8.76 -31.81 -9.94
CA LYS A 184 -7.32 -31.58 -9.77
C LYS A 184 -6.67 -31.12 -11.08
N ALA A 185 -7.11 -31.61 -12.23
CA ALA A 185 -6.64 -31.11 -13.53
C ALA A 185 -7.01 -29.63 -13.75
N PHE A 186 -8.23 -29.21 -13.38
CA PHE A 186 -8.69 -27.83 -13.51
C PHE A 186 -8.05 -26.88 -12.52
N TYR A 187 -8.17 -27.15 -11.21
CA TYR A 187 -7.72 -26.25 -10.15
C TYR A 187 -6.20 -26.30 -9.93
N GLY A 188 -5.56 -27.42 -10.24
CA GLY A 188 -4.15 -27.65 -9.94
C GLY A 188 -3.93 -28.00 -8.47
N VAL A 189 -2.68 -27.89 -8.02
CA VAL A 189 -2.29 -28.14 -6.63
C VAL A 189 -2.69 -26.98 -5.72
N ASN A 190 -3.14 -27.29 -4.51
CA ASN A 190 -3.44 -26.32 -3.45
C ASN A 190 -2.14 -25.83 -2.78
N GLU A 191 -1.41 -24.95 -3.47
CA GLU A 191 -0.17 -24.36 -2.95
C GLU A 191 -0.07 -22.88 -3.35
N ILE A 192 0.25 -22.01 -2.39
CA ILE A 192 0.57 -20.60 -2.65
C ILE A 192 2.08 -20.49 -2.92
N ALA A 193 2.51 -21.04 -4.06
CA ALA A 193 3.92 -21.14 -4.39
C ALA A 193 4.48 -19.80 -4.92
N VAL A 194 5.26 -19.09 -4.09
CA VAL A 194 6.03 -17.92 -4.52
C VAL A 194 7.31 -18.40 -5.22
N LYS A 195 7.29 -18.50 -6.54
CA LYS A 195 8.48 -18.98 -7.28
C LYS A 195 9.62 -17.98 -7.20
N VAL A 196 10.66 -18.30 -6.40
CA VAL A 196 11.87 -17.50 -6.33
C VAL A 196 12.60 -17.60 -7.68
N PRO A 197 12.72 -16.51 -8.45
CA PRO A 197 13.38 -16.56 -9.75
C PRO A 197 14.86 -16.94 -9.59
N SER A 198 15.36 -17.76 -10.51
CA SER A 198 16.79 -18.13 -10.56
C SER A 198 17.67 -16.88 -10.68
N ILE A 199 18.86 -16.92 -10.09
CA ILE A 199 19.84 -15.82 -10.17
C ILE A 199 20.11 -15.43 -11.63
N PHE A 200 20.21 -16.41 -12.53
CA PHE A 200 20.42 -16.16 -13.97
C PHE A 200 19.28 -15.37 -14.62
N LYS A 201 18.02 -15.73 -14.36
CA LYS A 201 16.85 -14.98 -14.84
C LYS A 201 16.81 -13.56 -14.28
N LEU A 202 17.15 -13.38 -13.00
CA LEU A 202 17.26 -12.05 -12.40
C LEU A 202 18.38 -11.23 -13.05
N LEU A 203 19.55 -11.86 -13.28
CA LEU A 203 20.69 -11.24 -13.95
C LEU A 203 20.34 -10.76 -15.34
N ILE A 204 19.69 -11.59 -16.18
CA ILE A 204 19.24 -11.17 -17.51
C ILE A 204 18.29 -9.98 -17.40
N LYS A 205 17.31 -10.03 -16.48
CA LYS A 205 16.35 -8.94 -16.31
C LYS A 205 17.03 -7.63 -15.90
N GLU A 206 18.05 -7.70 -15.05
CA GLU A 206 18.82 -6.55 -14.57
C GLU A 206 19.74 -6.00 -15.67
N VAL A 207 20.52 -6.85 -16.34
CA VAL A 207 21.45 -6.46 -17.42
C VAL A 207 20.72 -5.89 -18.64
N LEU A 208 19.51 -6.38 -18.93
CA LEU A 208 18.67 -5.84 -20.01
C LEU A 208 17.98 -4.51 -19.66
N ASN A 209 18.32 -3.88 -18.54
CA ASN A 209 17.91 -2.52 -18.26
C ASN A 209 18.55 -1.54 -19.26
N PRO A 210 17.80 -0.61 -19.88
CA PRO A 210 18.33 0.35 -20.86
C PRO A 210 19.62 1.05 -20.44
N PHE A 211 19.80 1.36 -19.15
CA PHE A 211 21.02 2.00 -18.65
C PHE A 211 22.28 1.13 -18.79
N TYR A 212 22.21 -0.15 -18.43
CA TYR A 212 23.36 -1.05 -18.55
C TYR A 212 23.67 -1.39 -20.02
N ILE A 213 22.65 -1.42 -20.89
CA ILE A 213 22.87 -1.59 -22.33
C ILE A 213 23.57 -0.37 -22.92
N PHE A 214 23.10 0.84 -22.56
CA PHE A 214 23.76 2.07 -22.96
C PHE A 214 25.21 2.11 -22.45
N GLN A 215 25.44 1.70 -21.21
CA GLN A 215 26.79 1.64 -20.63
C GLN A 215 27.70 0.63 -21.34
N LEU A 216 27.18 -0.54 -21.75
CA LEU A 216 27.93 -1.51 -22.54
C LEU A 216 28.34 -0.92 -23.90
N PHE A 217 27.43 -0.18 -24.54
CA PHE A 217 27.74 0.54 -25.78
C PHE A 217 28.86 1.57 -25.56
N SER A 218 28.80 2.36 -24.48
CA SER A 218 29.87 3.31 -24.11
C SER A 218 31.22 2.62 -23.90
N VAL A 219 31.24 1.50 -23.18
CA VAL A 219 32.48 0.74 -22.94
C VAL A 219 33.10 0.24 -24.25
N ILE A 220 32.30 -0.23 -25.20
CA ILE A 220 32.79 -0.67 -26.51
C ILE A 220 33.42 0.51 -27.27
N LEU A 221 32.77 1.68 -27.21
CA LEU A 221 33.29 2.90 -27.83
C LEU A 221 34.63 3.30 -27.21
N TRP A 222 34.73 3.38 -25.88
CA TRP A 222 35.96 3.77 -25.18
C TRP A 222 37.11 2.79 -25.39
N ILE A 223 36.85 1.49 -25.52
CA ILE A 223 37.90 0.52 -25.88
C ILE A 223 38.40 0.74 -27.32
N THR A 224 37.53 1.22 -28.22
CA THR A 224 37.90 1.54 -29.61
C THR A 224 38.72 2.81 -29.70
N ASP A 225 38.52 3.74 -28.77
CA ASP A 225 39.23 5.01 -28.64
C ASP A 225 40.43 4.94 -27.66
N GLU A 226 40.97 3.73 -27.46
CA GLU A 226 42.15 3.43 -26.62
C GLU A 226 42.06 3.78 -25.12
N TYR A 227 40.89 4.17 -24.61
CA TYR A 227 40.60 4.41 -23.18
C TYR A 227 40.39 3.10 -22.37
N HIS A 228 41.41 2.24 -22.37
CA HIS A 228 41.31 0.90 -21.80
C HIS A 228 41.15 0.89 -20.27
N TYR A 229 41.85 1.77 -19.54
CA TYR A 229 41.81 1.75 -18.07
C TYR A 229 40.49 2.29 -17.54
N TYR A 230 39.99 3.38 -18.12
CA TYR A 230 38.71 3.95 -17.76
C TYR A 230 37.57 2.95 -18.04
N ALA A 231 37.54 2.38 -19.24
CA ALA A 231 36.55 1.38 -19.62
C ALA A 231 36.53 0.18 -18.65
N LEU A 232 37.70 -0.34 -18.27
CA LEU A 232 37.82 -1.45 -17.32
C LEU A 232 37.26 -1.09 -15.93
N ALA A 233 37.58 0.10 -15.42
CA ALA A 233 37.10 0.54 -14.11
C ALA A 233 35.57 0.64 -14.05
N ILE A 234 34.96 1.17 -15.12
CA ILE A 234 33.50 1.29 -15.23
C ILE A 234 32.84 -0.09 -15.30
N VAL A 235 33.42 -1.05 -16.02
CA VAL A 235 32.95 -2.45 -16.04
C VAL A 235 32.96 -3.07 -14.65
N ILE A 236 34.06 -2.91 -13.89
CA ILE A 236 34.18 -3.43 -12.51
C ILE A 236 33.08 -2.84 -11.62
N MET A 237 32.86 -1.52 -11.69
CA MET A 237 31.82 -0.83 -10.92
C MET A 237 30.41 -1.34 -11.23
N SER A 238 30.11 -1.58 -12.51
CA SER A 238 28.82 -2.13 -12.93
C SER A 238 28.63 -3.57 -12.48
N VAL A 239 29.66 -4.40 -12.54
CA VAL A 239 29.59 -5.76 -12.00
C VAL A 239 29.27 -5.75 -10.50
N ILE A 240 29.95 -4.92 -9.71
CA ILE A 240 29.68 -4.78 -8.27
C ILE A 240 28.24 -4.30 -8.02
N SER A 241 27.78 -3.31 -8.78
CA SER A 241 26.42 -2.77 -8.69
C SER A 241 25.36 -3.83 -8.98
N ILE A 242 25.52 -4.58 -10.08
CA ILE A 242 24.61 -5.66 -10.51
C ILE A 242 24.59 -6.77 -9.45
N VAL A 243 25.75 -7.22 -8.96
CA VAL A 243 25.82 -8.27 -7.93
C VAL A 243 25.11 -7.83 -6.64
N SER A 244 25.32 -6.58 -6.20
CA SER A 244 24.66 -6.02 -5.01
C SER A 244 23.13 -5.90 -5.17
N SER A 245 22.68 -5.42 -6.34
CA SER A 245 21.26 -5.34 -6.72
C SER A 245 20.62 -6.74 -6.71
N LEU A 246 21.24 -7.71 -7.37
CA LEU A 246 20.78 -9.09 -7.45
C LEU A 246 20.70 -9.76 -6.08
N TYR A 247 21.70 -9.56 -5.22
CA TYR A 247 21.67 -10.07 -3.85
C TYR A 247 20.49 -9.50 -3.06
N THR A 248 20.26 -8.18 -3.16
CA THR A 248 19.16 -7.50 -2.47
C THR A 248 17.79 -8.00 -2.96
N ILE A 249 17.60 -8.07 -4.29
CA ILE A 249 16.36 -8.56 -4.91
C ILE A 249 16.11 -10.03 -4.52
N ARG A 250 17.12 -10.89 -4.64
CA ARG A 250 17.02 -12.32 -4.27
C ARG A 250 16.63 -12.47 -2.80
N LYS A 251 17.28 -11.72 -1.89
CA LYS A 251 16.99 -11.75 -0.46
C LYS A 251 15.54 -11.36 -0.16
N GLN A 252 14.99 -10.36 -0.86
CA GLN A 252 13.59 -9.96 -0.74
C GLN A 252 12.63 -11.07 -1.18
N TYR A 253 12.89 -11.73 -2.32
CA TYR A 253 12.07 -12.85 -2.79
C TYR A 253 12.13 -14.06 -1.86
N VAL A 254 13.30 -14.38 -1.29
CA VAL A 254 13.45 -15.48 -0.33
C VAL A 254 12.69 -15.19 0.95
N MET A 255 12.81 -13.97 1.50
CA MET A 255 12.06 -13.56 2.69
C MET A 255 10.53 -13.68 2.48
N LEU A 256 10.03 -13.27 1.31
CA LEU A 256 8.61 -13.41 0.97
C LEU A 256 8.20 -14.88 0.78
N HIS A 257 9.04 -15.69 0.14
CA HIS A 257 8.80 -17.13 -0.02
C HIS A 257 8.69 -17.83 1.33
N ASP A 258 9.64 -17.60 2.24
CA ASP A 258 9.69 -18.26 3.54
C ASP A 258 8.48 -17.88 4.41
N MET A 259 8.02 -16.63 4.33
CA MET A 259 6.82 -16.16 5.03
C MET A 259 5.55 -16.90 4.57
N VAL A 260 5.44 -17.22 3.27
CA VAL A 260 4.29 -17.93 2.69
C VAL A 260 4.41 -19.44 2.86
N ALA A 261 5.61 -20.01 2.71
CA ALA A 261 5.86 -21.44 2.73
C ALA A 261 5.63 -22.08 4.11
N ALA A 262 5.92 -21.36 5.20
CA ALA A 262 5.77 -21.85 6.58
C ALA A 262 4.35 -22.35 6.94
N HIS A 263 3.33 -22.01 6.12
CA HIS A 263 1.93 -22.30 6.39
C HIS A 263 1.26 -23.20 5.32
N SER A 264 2.02 -23.86 4.44
CA SER A 264 1.47 -24.42 3.19
C SER A 264 1.41 -25.95 3.09
N ILE A 265 2.10 -26.70 3.96
CA ILE A 265 2.16 -28.17 3.86
C ILE A 265 1.76 -28.82 5.19
N VAL A 266 0.51 -29.26 5.26
CA VAL A 266 -0.08 -30.00 6.38
C VAL A 266 -0.68 -31.32 5.86
N ARG A 267 -0.67 -32.37 6.67
CA ARG A 267 -1.41 -33.63 6.40
C ARG A 267 -2.85 -33.47 6.84
N VAL A 268 -3.79 -33.84 5.98
CA VAL A 268 -5.22 -33.68 6.21
C VAL A 268 -5.95 -34.98 5.96
N SER A 269 -6.92 -35.30 6.81
CA SER A 269 -7.80 -36.46 6.64
C SER A 269 -9.02 -36.03 5.82
N VAL A 270 -9.30 -36.73 4.72
CA VAL A 270 -10.39 -36.43 3.79
C VAL A 270 -11.37 -37.60 3.72
N CYS A 271 -12.66 -37.30 3.67
CA CYS A 271 -13.73 -38.28 3.50
C CYS A 271 -14.06 -38.43 2.01
N ARG A 272 -13.94 -39.66 1.48
CA ARG A 272 -14.28 -40.00 0.09
C ARG A 272 -15.73 -40.49 -0.04
N GLY A 273 -16.25 -40.53 -1.26
CA GLY A 273 -17.64 -40.95 -1.58
C GLY A 273 -18.13 -42.27 -0.94
N ASN A 274 -17.21 -43.16 -0.54
CA ASN A 274 -17.50 -44.43 0.14
C ASN A 274 -17.53 -44.32 1.68
N GLN A 275 -17.48 -43.11 2.25
CA GLN A 275 -17.27 -42.82 3.68
C GLN A 275 -15.92 -43.28 4.26
N GLU A 276 -14.99 -43.72 3.41
CA GLU A 276 -13.62 -44.03 3.81
C GLU A 276 -12.83 -42.74 4.12
N ILE A 277 -12.03 -42.80 5.18
CA ILE A 277 -11.13 -41.71 5.60
C ILE A 277 -9.74 -41.99 5.04
N GLU A 278 -9.26 -41.09 4.21
CA GLU A 278 -7.94 -41.15 3.59
C GLU A 278 -7.09 -39.96 4.09
N GLU A 279 -5.85 -40.21 4.53
CA GLU A 279 -4.90 -39.13 4.80
C GLU A 279 -4.20 -38.71 3.51
N ILE A 280 -4.37 -37.45 3.12
CA ILE A 280 -3.70 -36.86 1.97
C ILE A 280 -2.88 -35.64 2.38
N LEU A 281 -2.03 -35.17 1.48
CA LEU A 281 -1.35 -33.89 1.64
C LEU A 281 -2.32 -32.75 1.30
N SER A 282 -2.24 -31.66 2.06
CA SER A 282 -3.00 -30.42 1.79
C SER A 282 -2.82 -29.87 0.37
N THR A 283 -1.70 -30.16 -0.29
CA THR A 283 -1.43 -29.79 -1.68
C THR A 283 -2.34 -30.47 -2.69
N ASP A 284 -2.94 -31.61 -2.33
CA ASP A 284 -3.81 -32.39 -3.20
C ASP A 284 -5.29 -32.05 -3.05
N LEU A 285 -5.65 -31.19 -2.09
CA LEU A 285 -7.03 -30.76 -1.87
C LEU A 285 -7.59 -30.03 -3.09
N VAL A 286 -8.82 -30.36 -3.45
CA VAL A 286 -9.58 -29.67 -4.49
C VAL A 286 -10.93 -29.19 -3.96
N PRO A 287 -11.52 -28.13 -4.56
CA PRO A 287 -12.88 -27.72 -4.22
C PRO A 287 -13.86 -28.90 -4.28
N GLY A 288 -14.60 -29.10 -3.20
CA GLY A 288 -15.57 -30.17 -3.00
C GLY A 288 -15.10 -31.37 -2.18
N ASP A 289 -13.81 -31.47 -1.85
CA ASP A 289 -13.34 -32.45 -0.88
C ASP A 289 -13.92 -32.13 0.51
N ILE A 290 -14.19 -33.17 1.31
CA ILE A 290 -14.58 -33.00 2.72
C ILE A 290 -13.37 -33.33 3.59
N MET A 291 -12.82 -32.32 4.26
CA MET A 291 -11.76 -32.50 5.25
C MET A 291 -12.33 -32.70 6.65
N LEU A 292 -11.65 -33.51 7.46
CA LEU A 292 -11.92 -33.70 8.88
C LEU A 292 -10.99 -32.82 9.70
N ILE A 293 -11.56 -32.05 10.62
CA ILE A 293 -10.78 -31.18 11.50
C ILE A 293 -10.44 -31.96 12.79
N PRO A 294 -9.15 -32.11 13.15
CA PRO A 294 -8.74 -32.84 14.34
C PRO A 294 -9.12 -32.09 15.63
N SER A 295 -9.31 -32.83 16.72
CA SER A 295 -9.64 -32.28 18.05
C SER A 295 -8.58 -31.32 18.59
N ASN A 296 -7.31 -31.64 18.35
CA ASN A 296 -6.14 -30.91 18.85
C ASN A 296 -5.81 -29.65 18.02
N GLY A 297 -6.72 -29.24 17.15
CA GLY A 297 -6.54 -28.07 16.29
C GLY A 297 -5.67 -28.34 15.06
N THR A 298 -5.79 -27.45 14.07
CA THR A 298 -4.98 -27.49 12.83
C THR A 298 -4.97 -26.12 12.18
N ILE A 299 -3.90 -25.82 11.45
CA ILE A 299 -3.86 -24.64 10.58
C ILE A 299 -4.63 -24.98 9.30
N MET A 300 -5.61 -24.16 8.96
CA MET A 300 -6.45 -24.37 7.79
C MET A 300 -5.65 -24.20 6.49
N PRO A 301 -5.55 -25.22 5.62
CA PRO A 301 -4.78 -25.12 4.37
C PRO A 301 -5.57 -24.50 3.20
N CYS A 302 -6.88 -24.33 3.34
CA CYS A 302 -7.77 -23.85 2.29
C CYS A 302 -8.97 -23.08 2.92
N ASP A 303 -9.77 -22.42 2.08
CA ASP A 303 -11.05 -21.88 2.54
C ASP A 303 -12.10 -22.99 2.47
N ALA A 304 -12.78 -23.27 3.59
CA ALA A 304 -13.73 -24.37 3.73
C ALA A 304 -14.98 -23.97 4.51
N VAL A 305 -16.12 -24.58 4.24
CA VAL A 305 -17.38 -24.40 4.98
C VAL A 305 -17.63 -25.56 5.94
N LEU A 306 -17.99 -25.27 7.17
CA LEU A 306 -18.23 -26.26 8.23
C LEU A 306 -19.60 -26.91 8.03
N LEU A 307 -19.64 -28.24 7.88
CA LEU A 307 -20.87 -29.03 7.69
C LEU A 307 -21.39 -29.64 9.00
N SER A 308 -20.48 -30.09 9.87
CA SER A 308 -20.81 -30.68 11.18
C SER A 308 -19.84 -30.21 12.26
N GLY A 309 -20.33 -30.07 13.49
CA GLY A 309 -19.55 -29.64 14.65
C GLY A 309 -19.37 -28.12 14.75
N THR A 310 -18.55 -27.71 15.72
CA THR A 310 -18.17 -26.31 15.96
C THR A 310 -16.66 -26.20 16.14
N CYS A 311 -16.07 -25.09 15.71
CA CYS A 311 -14.63 -24.86 15.78
C CYS A 311 -14.34 -23.52 16.45
N ILE A 312 -13.36 -23.47 17.33
CA ILE A 312 -12.79 -22.23 17.87
C ILE A 312 -11.56 -21.91 17.05
N VAL A 313 -11.56 -20.75 16.39
CA VAL A 313 -10.57 -20.39 15.39
C VAL A 313 -9.92 -19.06 15.76
N ASN A 314 -8.59 -19.01 15.66
CA ASN A 314 -7.85 -17.76 15.66
C ASN A 314 -7.75 -17.24 14.22
N GLU A 315 -8.50 -16.17 13.93
CA GLU A 315 -8.50 -15.51 12.62
C GLU A 315 -7.52 -14.34 12.51
N SER A 316 -6.68 -14.09 13.52
CA SER A 316 -5.73 -12.96 13.58
C SER A 316 -4.88 -12.79 12.33
N MET A 317 -4.56 -13.90 11.66
CA MET A 317 -3.82 -13.88 10.41
C MET A 317 -4.61 -13.15 9.29
N LEU A 318 -5.93 -13.31 9.18
CA LEU A 318 -6.72 -12.65 8.14
C LEU A 318 -7.40 -11.36 8.61
N THR A 319 -7.85 -11.33 9.87
CA THR A 319 -8.60 -10.21 10.45
C THR A 319 -7.71 -9.24 11.23
N GLY A 320 -6.47 -9.60 11.55
CA GLY A 320 -5.59 -8.82 12.42
C GLY A 320 -6.03 -8.82 13.89
N GLU A 321 -7.21 -9.34 14.19
CA GLU A 321 -7.79 -9.39 15.53
C GLU A 321 -7.33 -10.68 16.24
N SER A 322 -6.69 -10.54 17.39
CA SER A 322 -6.18 -11.67 18.19
C SER A 322 -7.27 -12.46 18.93
N VAL A 323 -8.52 -12.01 18.87
CA VAL A 323 -9.65 -12.61 19.57
C VAL A 323 -10.10 -13.90 18.87
N PRO A 324 -10.17 -15.05 19.57
CA PRO A 324 -10.66 -16.27 18.98
C PRO A 324 -12.17 -16.18 18.69
N VAL A 325 -12.58 -16.73 17.55
CA VAL A 325 -13.95 -16.71 17.05
C VAL A 325 -14.50 -18.13 16.98
N THR A 326 -15.71 -18.33 17.50
CA THR A 326 -16.43 -19.60 17.41
C THR A 326 -17.19 -19.70 16.09
N LYS A 327 -16.91 -20.75 15.33
CA LYS A 327 -17.52 -21.11 14.05
C LYS A 327 -18.52 -22.25 14.25
N ILE A 328 -19.66 -22.14 13.59
CA ILE A 328 -20.78 -23.09 13.70
C ILE A 328 -21.07 -23.72 12.35
N ASN A 329 -21.60 -24.94 12.33
CA ASN A 329 -21.95 -25.61 11.09
C ASN A 329 -23.03 -24.86 10.29
N LEU A 330 -22.98 -25.03 8.96
CA LEU A 330 -23.99 -24.50 8.05
C LEU A 330 -25.34 -25.18 8.36
N PRO A 331 -26.43 -24.41 8.59
CA PRO A 331 -27.74 -24.99 8.87
C PRO A 331 -28.28 -25.71 7.62
N ASN A 332 -28.76 -26.94 7.78
CA ASN A 332 -29.35 -27.68 6.68
C ASN A 332 -30.79 -27.20 6.38
N PRO A 333 -31.09 -26.60 5.21
CA PRO A 333 -32.43 -26.13 4.88
C PRO A 333 -33.45 -27.27 4.76
N SER A 334 -33.01 -28.50 4.42
CA SER A 334 -33.91 -29.64 4.20
C SER A 334 -34.49 -30.22 5.50
N GLU A 335 -33.81 -30.04 6.63
CA GLU A 335 -34.31 -30.45 7.95
C GLU A 335 -35.31 -29.43 8.54
N TYR A 336 -35.24 -28.16 8.08
CA TYR A 336 -36.04 -27.05 8.62
C TYR A 336 -36.69 -26.19 7.50
N PRO A 337 -37.64 -26.74 6.73
CA PRO A 337 -38.19 -26.12 5.52
C PRO A 337 -39.05 -24.85 5.74
N LYS A 338 -39.20 -24.35 6.97
CA LYS A 338 -40.14 -23.25 7.31
C LYS A 338 -39.50 -21.92 7.73
N ALA A 339 -38.16 -21.82 7.83
CA ALA A 339 -37.53 -20.66 8.47
C ALA A 339 -36.85 -19.66 7.51
N MET A 340 -36.25 -20.08 6.40
CA MET A 340 -35.68 -19.19 5.36
C MET A 340 -35.75 -19.85 3.99
N GLY A 341 -35.89 -19.06 2.92
CA GLY A 341 -35.74 -19.57 1.55
C GLY A 341 -34.34 -20.12 1.29
N ASP A 342 -34.14 -20.84 0.18
CA ASP A 342 -32.82 -21.38 -0.17
C ASP A 342 -31.90 -20.22 -0.58
N GLU A 343 -31.00 -19.82 0.33
CA GLU A 343 -30.05 -18.73 0.10
C GLU A 343 -28.82 -19.21 -0.69
N ILE A 344 -28.27 -18.32 -1.52
CA ILE A 344 -27.01 -18.57 -2.22
C ILE A 344 -25.88 -18.44 -1.21
N TYR A 345 -25.00 -19.44 -1.17
CA TYR A 345 -23.84 -19.38 -0.31
C TYR A 345 -22.91 -18.25 -0.77
N SER A 346 -22.74 -17.24 0.09
CA SER A 346 -21.70 -16.23 -0.02
C SER A 346 -20.76 -16.29 1.19
N PRO A 347 -19.42 -16.33 1.00
CA PRO A 347 -18.44 -16.29 2.09
C PRO A 347 -18.58 -15.07 3.02
N GLU A 348 -19.09 -13.95 2.51
CA GLU A 348 -19.26 -12.71 3.28
C GLU A 348 -20.45 -12.81 4.24
N VAL A 349 -21.59 -13.29 3.74
CA VAL A 349 -22.82 -13.48 4.53
C VAL A 349 -22.66 -14.65 5.50
N HIS A 350 -22.05 -15.75 5.03
CA HIS A 350 -21.87 -16.99 5.78
C HIS A 350 -20.48 -17.11 6.42
N LYS A 351 -19.84 -15.97 6.74
CA LYS A 351 -18.50 -15.92 7.38
C LYS A 351 -18.42 -16.79 8.64
N ARG A 352 -19.51 -16.94 9.39
CA ARG A 352 -19.59 -17.75 10.62
C ARG A 352 -19.49 -19.25 10.40
N HIS A 353 -19.84 -19.70 9.21
CA HIS A 353 -19.78 -21.10 8.80
C HIS A 353 -18.50 -21.40 8.03
N THR A 354 -17.69 -20.38 7.75
CA THR A 354 -16.52 -20.48 6.87
C THR A 354 -15.23 -20.40 7.68
N LEU A 355 -14.35 -21.38 7.45
CA LEU A 355 -12.98 -21.47 7.91
C LEU A 355 -12.08 -20.99 6.79
N PHE A 356 -11.14 -20.10 7.08
CA PHE A 356 -10.31 -19.51 6.03
C PHE A 356 -8.87 -20.01 6.06
N CYS A 357 -8.23 -20.03 4.90
CA CYS A 357 -6.84 -20.47 4.74
C CYS A 357 -5.88 -19.66 5.62
N GLY A 358 -5.06 -20.38 6.39
CA GLY A 358 -4.05 -19.87 7.31
C GLY A 358 -4.56 -19.49 8.71
N THR A 359 -5.88 -19.51 8.92
CA THR A 359 -6.42 -19.42 10.29
C THR A 359 -6.07 -20.66 11.09
N ASN A 360 -5.83 -20.49 12.39
CA ASN A 360 -5.50 -21.61 13.27
C ASN A 360 -6.75 -22.07 14.02
N VAL A 361 -7.21 -23.30 13.75
CA VAL A 361 -8.25 -23.93 14.57
C VAL A 361 -7.59 -24.35 15.87
N ILE A 362 -8.01 -23.75 16.99
CA ILE A 362 -7.45 -24.03 18.32
C ILE A 362 -8.07 -25.32 18.86
N GLN A 363 -9.40 -25.40 18.83
CA GLN A 363 -10.15 -26.53 19.40
C GLN A 363 -11.41 -26.78 18.57
N THR A 364 -11.80 -28.05 18.43
CA THR A 364 -13.11 -28.41 17.89
C THR A 364 -14.02 -28.94 18.98
N ARG A 365 -15.31 -28.61 18.93
CA ARG A 365 -16.33 -29.21 19.80
C ARG A 365 -17.35 -29.94 18.93
N PHE A 366 -17.62 -31.19 19.25
CA PHE A 366 -18.61 -32.02 18.56
C PHE A 366 -19.51 -32.72 19.57
N TYR A 367 -20.75 -32.96 19.17
CA TYR A 367 -21.71 -33.70 19.97
C TYR A 367 -21.69 -35.17 19.53
N THR A 368 -21.87 -36.10 20.47
CA THR A 368 -22.18 -37.52 20.18
C THR A 368 -21.20 -38.27 19.26
N GLY A 369 -19.88 -38.17 19.49
CA GLY A 369 -18.90 -38.98 18.74
C GLY A 369 -18.82 -38.70 17.23
N GLU A 370 -19.53 -37.68 16.72
CA GLU A 370 -19.50 -37.31 15.32
C GLU A 370 -18.25 -36.50 14.99
N LEU A 371 -17.62 -36.81 13.85
CA LEU A 371 -16.45 -36.09 13.38
C LEU A 371 -16.84 -34.71 12.81
N VAL A 372 -15.97 -33.73 13.03
CA VAL A 372 -16.13 -32.36 12.51
C VAL A 372 -15.72 -32.32 11.04
N LYS A 373 -16.70 -32.12 10.15
CA LYS A 373 -16.52 -32.14 8.70
C LYS A 373 -16.56 -30.72 8.12
N ALA A 374 -15.61 -30.39 7.25
CA ALA A 374 -15.59 -29.14 6.50
C ALA A 374 -15.41 -29.40 4.99
N LEU A 375 -16.19 -28.73 4.15
CA LEU A 375 -16.14 -28.82 2.70
C LEU A 375 -15.21 -27.75 2.12
N VAL A 376 -14.25 -28.16 1.30
CA VAL A 376 -13.30 -27.24 0.64
C VAL A 376 -14.01 -26.41 -0.43
N LEU A 377 -13.88 -25.08 -0.36
CA LEU A 377 -14.50 -24.14 -1.30
C LEU A 377 -13.50 -23.58 -2.31
N ARG A 378 -12.38 -23.05 -1.80
CA ARG A 378 -11.33 -22.39 -2.59
C ARG A 378 -9.96 -22.92 -2.18
N THR A 379 -9.06 -23.04 -3.16
CA THR A 379 -7.69 -23.54 -2.97
C THR A 379 -6.66 -22.61 -3.62
N GLY A 380 -5.41 -22.66 -3.13
CA GLY A 380 -4.27 -21.92 -3.68
C GLY A 380 -4.46 -20.39 -3.69
N PHE A 381 -4.09 -19.75 -4.81
CA PHE A 381 -4.19 -18.29 -5.02
C PHE A 381 -5.63 -17.74 -5.06
N SER A 382 -6.65 -18.61 -5.14
CA SER A 382 -8.06 -18.20 -5.10
C SER A 382 -8.58 -18.00 -3.67
N THR A 383 -7.91 -18.55 -2.66
CA THR A 383 -8.26 -18.35 -1.23
C THR A 383 -8.10 -16.89 -0.80
N ALA A 384 -8.73 -16.50 0.31
CA ALA A 384 -8.57 -15.17 0.88
C ALA A 384 -7.08 -14.81 1.13
N LYS A 385 -6.31 -15.72 1.76
CA LYS A 385 -4.86 -15.60 1.93
C LYS A 385 -4.13 -15.47 0.59
N GLY A 386 -4.47 -16.33 -0.37
CA GLY A 386 -3.85 -16.37 -1.69
C GLY A 386 -4.03 -15.07 -2.48
N GLN A 387 -5.21 -14.46 -2.42
CA GLN A 387 -5.51 -13.18 -3.05
C GLN A 387 -4.69 -12.03 -2.44
N LEU A 388 -4.52 -12.01 -1.12
CA LEU A 388 -3.65 -11.05 -0.43
C LEU A 388 -2.20 -11.18 -0.93
N VAL A 389 -1.63 -12.39 -0.90
CA VAL A 389 -0.26 -12.67 -1.37
C VAL A 389 -0.08 -12.33 -2.86
N ARG A 390 -1.06 -12.66 -3.71
CA ARG A 390 -1.07 -12.31 -5.14
C ARG A 390 -0.90 -10.82 -5.35
N SER A 391 -1.63 -10.02 -4.57
CA SER A 391 -1.61 -8.58 -4.72
C SER A 391 -0.31 -7.91 -4.24
N ILE A 392 0.47 -8.61 -3.41
CA ILE A 392 1.82 -8.20 -2.99
C ILE A 392 2.86 -8.54 -4.06
N LEU A 393 2.71 -9.69 -4.72
CA LEU A 393 3.59 -10.12 -5.81
C LEU A 393 3.43 -9.26 -7.07
N TYR A 394 2.20 -8.80 -7.33
CA TYR A 394 1.84 -8.01 -8.51
C TYR A 394 1.16 -6.69 -8.08
N PRO A 395 1.91 -5.75 -7.47
CA PRO A 395 1.34 -4.48 -7.01
C PRO A 395 0.94 -3.62 -8.22
N LYS A 396 -0.16 -2.86 -8.08
CA LYS A 396 -0.51 -1.82 -9.06
C LYS A 396 0.60 -0.76 -9.10
N PRO A 397 1.05 -0.32 -10.30
CA PRO A 397 2.07 0.70 -10.42
C PRO A 397 1.59 2.03 -9.82
N THR A 398 2.50 2.78 -9.20
CA THR A 398 2.22 4.12 -8.67
C THR A 398 2.87 5.19 -9.58
N ASP A 399 2.12 6.19 -10.02
CA ASP A 399 2.61 7.25 -10.94
C ASP A 399 3.43 8.28 -10.15
N PHE A 400 4.69 7.93 -9.83
CA PHE A 400 5.56 8.90 -9.18
C PHE A 400 6.30 9.77 -10.21
N LYS A 401 5.90 11.05 -10.24
CA LYS A 401 6.41 12.08 -11.17
C LYS A 401 7.93 12.16 -11.24
N LEU A 402 8.64 11.87 -10.16
CA LEU A 402 10.11 11.90 -10.12
C LEU A 402 10.75 11.05 -11.22
N TYR A 403 10.33 9.79 -11.40
CA TYR A 403 10.98 8.89 -12.35
C TYR A 403 10.64 9.26 -13.79
N ARG A 404 9.38 9.64 -14.04
CA ARG A 404 8.95 10.15 -15.34
C ARG A 404 9.71 11.41 -15.73
N ASP A 405 9.84 12.35 -14.80
CA ASP A 405 10.58 13.59 -15.02
C ASP A 405 12.08 13.32 -15.20
N ALA A 406 12.64 12.30 -14.52
CA ALA A 406 14.04 11.90 -14.71
C ALA A 406 14.28 11.39 -16.14
N TYR A 407 13.38 10.58 -16.69
CA TYR A 407 13.45 10.17 -18.10
C TYR A 407 13.26 11.33 -19.07
N LEU A 408 12.34 12.26 -18.79
CA LEU A 408 12.14 13.46 -19.61
C LEU A 408 13.37 14.37 -19.58
N PHE A 409 14.03 14.49 -18.42
CA PHE A 409 15.29 15.21 -18.31
C PHE A 409 16.43 14.50 -19.04
N LEU A 410 16.51 13.17 -18.97
CA LEU A 410 17.48 12.40 -19.75
C LEU A 410 17.29 12.66 -21.26
N LEU A 411 16.03 12.74 -21.73
CA LEU A 411 15.74 13.14 -23.10
C LEU A 411 16.23 14.57 -23.42
N SER A 412 16.13 15.51 -22.47
CA SER A 412 16.66 16.86 -22.65
C SER A 412 18.19 16.90 -22.74
N LEU A 413 18.89 16.03 -22.01
CA LEU A 413 20.34 15.87 -22.11
C LEU A 413 20.75 15.33 -23.48
N VAL A 414 19.99 14.41 -24.07
CA VAL A 414 20.24 13.93 -25.45
C VAL A 414 20.15 15.06 -26.48
N VAL A 415 19.27 16.06 -26.28
CA VAL A 415 19.22 17.24 -27.15
C VAL A 415 20.49 18.07 -27.03
N VAL A 416 21.00 18.28 -25.81
CA VAL A 416 22.28 18.98 -25.58
C VAL A 416 23.44 18.21 -26.20
N ALA A 417 23.50 16.89 -26.00
CA ALA A 417 24.50 16.02 -26.64
C ALA A 417 24.45 16.12 -28.17
N GLY A 418 23.25 16.22 -28.76
CA GLY A 418 23.08 16.41 -30.20
C GLY A 418 23.69 17.72 -30.70
N ILE A 419 23.62 18.80 -29.93
CA ILE A 419 24.27 20.07 -30.30
C ILE A 419 25.80 19.91 -30.29
N GLY A 420 26.36 19.24 -29.28
CA GLY A 420 27.79 18.94 -29.21
C GLY A 420 28.25 18.05 -30.34
N PHE A 421 27.49 16.99 -30.64
CA PHE A 421 27.72 16.09 -31.76
C PHE A 421 27.79 16.85 -33.08
N LEU A 422 26.84 17.75 -33.37
CA LEU A 422 26.87 18.55 -34.59
C LEU A 422 28.09 19.48 -34.60
N TYR A 423 28.41 20.10 -33.47
CA TYR A 423 29.55 21.01 -33.35
C TYR A 423 30.87 20.29 -33.64
N THR A 424 31.09 19.10 -33.08
CA THR A 424 32.34 18.35 -33.32
C THR A 424 32.43 17.80 -34.71
N VAL A 425 31.35 17.29 -35.29
CA VAL A 425 31.35 16.89 -36.71
C VAL A 425 31.78 18.06 -37.61
N VAL A 426 31.24 19.26 -37.38
CA VAL A 426 31.61 20.45 -38.16
C VAL A 426 33.07 20.83 -37.92
N ASN A 427 33.52 20.86 -36.67
CA ASN A 427 34.91 21.22 -36.34
C ASN A 427 35.93 20.22 -36.92
N SER A 428 35.68 18.92 -36.78
CA SER A 428 36.59 17.89 -37.27
C SER A 428 36.61 17.81 -38.81
N ILE A 429 35.52 18.18 -39.50
CA ILE A 429 35.53 18.36 -40.97
C ILE A 429 36.36 19.58 -41.37
N LEU A 430 36.25 20.70 -40.64
CA LEU A 430 37.04 21.92 -40.91
C LEU A 430 38.55 21.71 -40.71
N ASN A 431 38.92 20.83 -39.78
CA ASN A 431 40.31 20.50 -39.49
C ASN A 431 40.85 19.28 -40.28
N GLU A 432 40.12 18.79 -41.28
CA GLU A 432 40.51 17.68 -42.18
C GLU A 432 40.89 16.35 -41.48
N VAL A 433 40.20 16.02 -40.38
CA VAL A 433 40.44 14.80 -39.57
C VAL A 433 39.89 13.54 -40.29
N PRO A 434 40.52 12.36 -40.16
CA PRO A 434 40.01 11.11 -40.74
C PRO A 434 38.61 10.73 -40.25
N ALA A 435 37.77 10.21 -41.16
CA ALA A 435 36.35 9.91 -40.90
C ALA A 435 36.11 8.92 -39.75
N HIS A 436 37.04 7.99 -39.51
CA HIS A 436 37.00 7.06 -38.37
C HIS A 436 36.97 7.82 -37.04
N THR A 437 37.91 8.75 -36.86
CA THR A 437 38.07 9.55 -35.64
C THR A 437 36.88 10.49 -35.45
N ILE A 438 36.36 11.09 -36.54
CA ILE A 438 35.14 11.91 -36.50
C ILE A 438 33.95 11.13 -35.91
N ILE A 439 33.77 9.88 -36.33
CA ILE A 439 32.65 9.04 -35.86
C ILE A 439 32.81 8.72 -34.37
N ILE A 440 34.02 8.35 -33.94
CA ILE A 440 34.30 7.97 -32.54
C ILE A 440 34.15 9.19 -31.62
N GLU A 441 34.85 10.30 -31.89
CA GLU A 441 34.81 11.52 -31.10
C GLU A 441 33.38 12.07 -30.96
N SER A 442 32.62 12.08 -32.06
CA SER A 442 31.26 12.61 -32.04
C SER A 442 30.33 11.70 -31.23
N LEU A 443 30.47 10.37 -31.34
CA LEU A 443 29.68 9.43 -30.53
C LEU A 443 30.09 9.45 -29.05
N ASP A 444 31.36 9.70 -28.73
CA ASP A 444 31.86 9.76 -27.34
C ASP A 444 31.14 10.86 -26.54
N ILE A 445 30.94 12.04 -27.14
CA ILE A 445 30.18 13.16 -26.54
C ILE A 445 28.78 12.75 -26.08
N ILE A 446 28.11 11.90 -26.86
CA ILE A 446 26.79 11.38 -26.51
C ILE A 446 26.88 10.50 -25.26
N THR A 447 27.96 9.72 -25.13
CA THR A 447 28.18 8.85 -23.97
C THR A 447 28.56 9.60 -22.71
N ILE A 448 29.41 10.64 -22.80
CA ILE A 448 29.82 11.49 -21.67
C ILE A 448 28.63 12.23 -21.07
N THR A 449 27.67 12.62 -21.91
CA THR A 449 26.49 13.38 -21.46
C THR A 449 25.57 12.55 -20.55
N VAL A 450 25.60 11.21 -20.64
CA VAL A 450 24.73 10.33 -19.84
C VAL A 450 25.52 9.65 -18.73
N PRO A 451 25.31 10.06 -17.46
CA PRO A 451 26.08 9.56 -16.34
C PRO A 451 25.83 8.07 -16.05
N PRO A 452 26.86 7.18 -16.09
CA PRO A 452 26.67 5.75 -15.91
C PRO A 452 26.20 5.39 -14.48
N ALA A 453 26.59 6.20 -13.49
CA ALA A 453 26.22 5.98 -12.09
C ALA A 453 24.83 6.51 -11.71
N LEU A 454 24.07 7.12 -12.63
CA LEU A 454 22.81 7.81 -12.31
C LEU A 454 21.75 6.92 -11.62
N PRO A 455 21.46 5.68 -12.09
CA PRO A 455 20.49 4.83 -11.42
C PRO A 455 20.94 4.39 -10.01
N ALA A 456 22.23 4.07 -9.86
CA ALA A 456 22.82 3.68 -8.58
C ALA A 456 22.80 4.85 -7.57
N ALA A 457 23.11 6.06 -8.04
CA ALA A 457 23.10 7.28 -7.23
C ALA A 457 21.69 7.60 -6.70
N MET A 458 20.66 7.49 -7.56
CA MET A 458 19.27 7.74 -7.15
C MET A 458 18.76 6.72 -6.12
N THR A 459 19.18 5.46 -6.21
CA THR A 459 18.78 4.41 -5.27
C THR A 459 19.50 4.50 -3.93
N ALA A 460 20.73 5.02 -3.89
CA ALA A 460 21.54 5.15 -2.67
C ALA A 460 20.81 5.93 -1.56
N GLY A 461 20.21 7.08 -1.89
CA GLY A 461 19.45 7.90 -0.94
C GLY A 461 18.27 7.15 -0.30
N ILE A 462 17.58 6.32 -1.08
CA ILE A 462 16.44 5.51 -0.63
C ILE A 462 16.91 4.37 0.28
N VAL A 463 17.97 3.66 -0.11
CA VAL A 463 18.53 2.55 0.68
C VAL A 463 19.04 3.03 2.03
N TYR A 464 19.70 4.19 2.09
CA TYR A 464 20.13 4.76 3.36
C TYR A 464 18.95 5.21 4.23
N ALA A 465 17.90 5.79 3.65
CA ALA A 465 16.67 6.11 4.38
C ALA A 465 15.99 4.85 4.93
N GLN A 466 15.90 3.78 4.15
CA GLN A 466 15.37 2.48 4.60
C GLN A 466 16.17 1.93 5.79
N ARG A 467 17.50 2.00 5.75
CA ARG A 467 18.36 1.59 6.88
C ARG A 467 18.11 2.42 8.14
N ARG A 468 17.89 3.73 8.01
CA ARG A 468 17.57 4.62 9.15
C ARG A 468 16.18 4.31 9.73
N LEU A 469 15.17 4.12 8.88
CA LEU A 469 13.82 3.71 9.30
C LEU A 469 13.84 2.38 10.06
N LYS A 470 14.60 1.39 9.55
CA LYS A 470 14.77 0.09 10.21
C LYS A 470 15.36 0.22 11.61
N LYS A 471 16.32 1.14 11.83
CA LYS A 471 16.89 1.41 13.17
C LYS A 471 15.87 2.01 14.15
N ILE A 472 14.87 2.71 13.64
CA ILE A 472 13.78 3.32 14.43
C ILE A 472 12.65 2.31 14.69
N GLY A 473 12.72 1.11 14.13
CA GLY A 473 11.68 0.08 14.26
C GLY A 473 10.56 0.18 13.22
N ILE A 474 10.78 0.92 12.12
CA ILE A 474 9.86 0.97 10.98
C ILE A 474 10.44 0.15 9.84
N PHE A 475 9.81 -0.97 9.53
CA PHE A 475 10.17 -1.84 8.42
C PHE A 475 9.48 -1.37 7.14
N CYS A 476 10.17 -1.48 6.01
CA CYS A 476 9.66 -1.08 4.71
C CYS A 476 9.89 -2.22 3.71
N ILE A 477 8.80 -2.69 3.09
CA ILE A 477 8.81 -3.74 2.07
C ILE A 477 9.13 -3.16 0.69
N SER A 478 8.58 -1.97 0.39
CA SER A 478 8.72 -1.29 -0.91
C SER A 478 9.47 0.05 -0.77
N PRO A 479 10.81 0.07 -0.98
CA PRO A 479 11.64 1.26 -0.72
C PRO A 479 11.24 2.50 -1.51
N GLN A 480 10.73 2.34 -2.74
CA GLN A 480 10.30 3.47 -3.60
C GLN A 480 9.19 4.32 -2.96
N ARG A 481 8.34 3.71 -2.11
CA ARG A 481 7.26 4.44 -1.42
C ARG A 481 7.79 5.41 -0.35
N ILE A 482 9.06 5.27 0.11
CA ILE A 482 9.69 6.21 1.05
C ILE A 482 9.72 7.63 0.48
N ASN A 483 10.06 7.78 -0.81
CA ASN A 483 10.08 9.09 -1.47
C ASN A 483 8.67 9.68 -1.64
N ILE A 484 7.66 8.83 -1.87
CA ILE A 484 6.26 9.25 -1.96
C ILE A 484 5.77 9.76 -0.60
N CYS A 485 6.20 9.13 0.50
CA CYS A 485 5.88 9.60 1.86
C CYS A 485 6.35 11.04 2.14
N GLY A 486 7.34 11.55 1.40
CA GLY A 486 7.77 12.95 1.48
C GLY A 486 6.75 13.97 0.97
N GLN A 487 5.80 13.54 0.13
CA GLN A 487 4.76 14.38 -0.47
C GLN A 487 3.40 14.32 0.25
N LEU A 488 3.26 13.45 1.26
CA LEU A 488 2.03 13.29 2.01
C LEU A 488 1.52 14.62 2.55
N ASN A 489 0.24 14.89 2.28
CA ASN A 489 -0.47 16.08 2.75
C ASN A 489 -1.77 15.73 3.50
N LEU A 490 -2.15 14.46 3.50
CA LEU A 490 -3.30 13.96 4.24
C LEU A 490 -2.98 12.59 4.83
N VAL A 491 -3.35 12.38 6.09
CA VAL A 491 -3.24 11.08 6.76
C VAL A 491 -4.59 10.69 7.34
N CYS A 492 -5.08 9.53 6.92
CA CYS A 492 -6.22 8.84 7.49
C CYS A 492 -5.77 7.98 8.69
N PHE A 493 -6.50 8.05 9.79
CA PHE A 493 -6.25 7.28 11.01
C PHE A 493 -7.49 6.45 11.35
N ASP A 494 -7.31 5.16 11.65
CA ASP A 494 -8.32 4.43 12.41
C ASP A 494 -8.37 4.92 13.86
N LYS A 495 -9.50 4.76 14.52
CA LYS A 495 -9.74 5.21 15.90
C LYS A 495 -9.32 4.15 16.91
N THR A 496 -9.94 2.98 16.87
CA THR A 496 -9.72 1.88 17.83
C THR A 496 -8.36 1.25 17.56
N GLY A 497 -7.56 1.02 18.60
CA GLY A 497 -6.23 0.41 18.51
C GLY A 497 -5.14 1.23 17.80
N THR A 498 -5.52 2.24 17.03
CA THR A 498 -4.62 3.23 16.44
C THR A 498 -4.50 4.50 17.30
N LEU A 499 -5.57 5.29 17.45
CA LEU A 499 -5.59 6.54 18.24
C LEU A 499 -5.86 6.28 19.73
N THR A 500 -6.72 5.31 20.01
CA THR A 500 -7.06 4.84 21.38
C THR A 500 -6.30 3.56 21.71
N GLU A 501 -6.21 3.22 23.00
CA GLU A 501 -5.63 1.95 23.46
C GLU A 501 -6.49 0.75 22.99
N ASP A 502 -5.86 -0.45 22.97
CA ASP A 502 -6.51 -1.73 22.64
C ASP A 502 -7.31 -2.23 23.85
N GLY A 503 -8.53 -1.72 24.02
CA GLY A 503 -9.40 -2.13 25.11
C GLY A 503 -10.51 -1.13 25.45
N LEU A 504 -11.45 -1.60 26.26
CA LEU A 504 -12.54 -0.80 26.82
C LEU A 504 -12.45 -0.90 28.34
N ASP A 505 -12.40 0.24 29.03
CA ASP A 505 -12.50 0.26 30.48
C ASP A 505 -13.95 0.47 30.90
N LEU A 506 -14.43 -0.31 31.87
CA LEU A 506 -15.75 -0.07 32.46
C LEU A 506 -15.67 1.20 33.31
N TRP A 507 -16.40 2.24 32.91
CA TRP A 507 -16.49 3.50 33.65
C TRP A 507 -17.56 3.43 34.73
N GLY A 508 -18.72 2.83 34.41
CA GLY A 508 -19.80 2.66 35.37
C GLY A 508 -21.04 1.98 34.79
N ILE A 509 -22.00 1.72 35.67
CA ILE A 509 -23.29 1.12 35.35
C ILE A 509 -24.40 2.07 35.78
N GLN A 510 -25.44 2.21 34.95
CA GLN A 510 -26.62 2.98 35.28
C GLN A 510 -27.89 2.14 35.14
N ARG A 511 -28.44 1.71 36.27
CA ARG A 511 -29.62 0.83 36.34
C ARG A 511 -30.92 1.63 36.28
N VAL A 512 -31.99 0.97 35.85
CA VAL A 512 -33.34 1.51 35.82
C VAL A 512 -34.23 0.76 36.80
N GLU A 513 -34.91 1.51 37.67
CA GLU A 513 -35.97 1.01 38.54
C GLU A 513 -37.18 1.94 38.42
N ASN A 514 -38.39 1.38 38.28
CA ASN A 514 -39.63 2.14 38.09
C ASN A 514 -39.57 3.19 36.96
N ALA A 515 -38.97 2.83 35.81
CA ALA A 515 -38.80 3.70 34.64
C ALA A 515 -38.04 5.01 34.91
N ARG A 516 -37.12 5.02 35.88
CA ARG A 516 -36.18 6.12 36.14
C ARG A 516 -34.76 5.59 36.27
N PHE A 517 -33.78 6.36 35.79
CA PHE A 517 -32.37 6.03 36.01
C PHE A 517 -31.97 6.26 37.47
N LEU A 518 -31.21 5.32 38.02
CA LEU A 518 -30.50 5.46 39.27
C LEU A 518 -29.22 6.28 39.07
N LEU A 519 -28.59 6.68 40.17
CA LEU A 519 -27.27 7.32 40.13
C LEU A 519 -26.23 6.37 39.52
N PRO A 520 -25.23 6.87 38.77
CA PRO A 520 -24.18 6.05 38.20
C PRO A 520 -23.38 5.32 39.30
N GLU A 521 -23.23 4.01 39.18
CA GLU A 521 -22.46 3.18 40.10
C GLU A 521 -21.10 2.82 39.47
N GLU A 522 -19.99 3.23 40.10
CA GLU A 522 -18.62 2.94 39.61
C GLU A 522 -18.21 1.46 39.82
N ARG A 523 -18.81 0.75 40.79
CA ARG A 523 -18.48 -0.64 41.11
C ARG A 523 -19.67 -1.56 40.83
N ALA A 524 -19.47 -2.50 39.91
CA ALA A 524 -20.44 -3.57 39.61
C ALA A 524 -20.63 -4.59 40.76
N CYS A 525 -19.69 -4.64 41.71
CA CYS A 525 -19.62 -5.63 42.80
C CYS A 525 -20.03 -5.05 44.16
N SER A 526 -21.33 -4.85 44.40
CA SER A 526 -21.86 -4.70 45.76
C SER A 526 -22.69 -5.94 46.15
N GLU A 527 -22.73 -6.32 47.43
CA GLU A 527 -23.39 -7.55 47.91
C GLU A 527 -24.88 -7.63 47.52
N SER A 528 -25.55 -6.48 47.41
CA SER A 528 -26.95 -6.37 46.96
C SER A 528 -27.14 -6.62 45.46
N LEU A 529 -26.12 -6.39 44.64
CA LEU A 529 -26.16 -6.48 43.18
C LEU A 529 -25.83 -7.87 42.64
N LEU A 530 -25.13 -8.70 43.41
CA LEU A 530 -24.70 -10.05 42.99
C LEU A 530 -25.87 -10.98 42.62
N LYS A 531 -27.07 -10.75 43.17
CA LYS A 531 -28.30 -11.50 42.83
C LYS A 531 -29.26 -10.73 41.90
N SER A 532 -28.85 -9.57 41.40
CA SER A 532 -29.71 -8.76 40.53
C SER A 532 -29.82 -9.38 39.12
N GLU A 533 -30.98 -9.24 38.49
CA GLU A 533 -31.18 -9.66 37.10
C GLU A 533 -30.24 -8.91 36.13
N PHE A 534 -29.75 -7.72 36.52
CA PHE A 534 -28.80 -6.91 35.73
C PHE A 534 -27.42 -7.57 35.66
N VAL A 535 -26.88 -8.00 36.81
CA VAL A 535 -25.60 -8.73 36.87
C VAL A 535 -25.73 -10.11 36.23
N ALA A 536 -26.88 -10.78 36.39
CA ALA A 536 -27.17 -12.03 35.67
C ALA A 536 -27.14 -11.83 34.14
N CYS A 537 -27.63 -10.70 33.64
CA CYS A 537 -27.55 -10.34 32.22
C CYS A 537 -26.08 -10.15 31.78
N MET A 538 -25.28 -9.38 32.54
CA MET A 538 -23.83 -9.21 32.27
C MET A 538 -23.06 -10.55 32.29
N ALA A 539 -23.42 -11.44 33.22
CA ALA A 539 -22.78 -12.74 33.38
C ALA A 539 -23.16 -13.75 32.30
N THR A 540 -24.34 -13.64 31.67
CA THR A 540 -24.83 -14.64 30.70
C THR A 540 -24.75 -14.17 29.26
N CYS A 541 -24.94 -12.86 29.00
CA CYS A 541 -24.85 -12.29 27.67
C CYS A 541 -23.40 -12.08 27.26
N HIS A 542 -22.66 -13.15 27.00
CA HIS A 542 -21.30 -13.07 26.48
C HIS A 542 -20.97 -14.20 25.51
N SER A 543 -19.95 -14.00 24.68
CA SER A 543 -19.40 -15.05 23.81
C SER A 543 -18.06 -15.60 24.31
N LEU A 544 -17.72 -15.38 25.58
CA LEU A 544 -16.50 -15.86 26.21
C LEU A 544 -16.45 -17.40 26.26
N THR A 545 -15.25 -17.93 26.06
CA THR A 545 -14.91 -19.36 26.18
C THR A 545 -13.64 -19.50 26.99
N LYS A 546 -13.38 -20.69 27.55
CA LYS A 546 -12.19 -20.98 28.34
C LYS A 546 -11.23 -21.82 27.51
N ILE A 547 -10.10 -21.24 27.11
CA ILE A 547 -9.04 -21.90 26.34
C ILE A 547 -7.86 -22.15 27.28
N GLU A 548 -7.47 -23.42 27.46
CA GLU A 548 -6.36 -23.82 28.37
C GLU A 548 -6.50 -23.25 29.80
N GLY A 549 -7.72 -23.01 30.26
CA GLY A 549 -8.00 -22.44 31.58
C GLY A 549 -8.11 -20.92 31.62
N VAL A 550 -7.76 -20.21 30.54
CA VAL A 550 -7.83 -18.74 30.43
C VAL A 550 -9.12 -18.33 29.73
N LEU A 551 -9.80 -17.32 30.26
CA LEU A 551 -10.97 -16.70 29.61
C LEU A 551 -10.54 -15.94 28.36
N SER A 552 -11.19 -16.24 27.23
CA SER A 552 -10.92 -15.62 25.95
C SER A 552 -12.19 -15.30 25.19
N GLY A 553 -12.21 -14.17 24.48
CA GLY A 553 -13.33 -13.68 23.67
C GLY A 553 -13.26 -12.16 23.49
N ASP A 554 -14.39 -11.55 23.11
CA ASP A 554 -14.46 -10.11 22.84
C ASP A 554 -13.97 -9.29 24.05
N PRO A 555 -13.07 -8.30 23.88
CA PRO A 555 -12.56 -7.47 24.97
C PRO A 555 -13.66 -6.78 25.78
N LEU A 556 -14.76 -6.39 25.13
CA LEU A 556 -15.93 -5.80 25.78
C LEU A 556 -16.58 -6.79 26.75
N ASP A 557 -16.74 -8.04 26.29
CA ASP A 557 -17.34 -9.11 27.07
C ASP A 557 -16.42 -9.52 28.21
N LEU A 558 -15.11 -9.58 27.93
CA LEU A 558 -14.07 -9.92 28.89
C LEU A 558 -14.03 -8.88 30.02
N LYS A 559 -14.03 -7.58 29.70
CA LYS A 559 -14.04 -6.50 30.68
C LYS A 559 -15.33 -6.45 31.49
N MET A 560 -16.47 -6.73 30.84
CA MET A 560 -17.75 -6.86 31.51
C MET A 560 -17.76 -8.03 32.52
N PHE A 561 -17.17 -9.17 32.15
CA PHE A 561 -17.11 -10.37 32.98
C PHE A 561 -16.07 -10.28 34.10
N GLU A 562 -14.91 -9.65 33.82
CA GLU A 562 -13.89 -9.32 34.83
C GLU A 562 -14.44 -8.37 35.89
N ALA A 563 -15.24 -7.37 35.48
CA ALA A 563 -15.82 -6.39 36.38
C ALA A 563 -16.80 -6.97 37.40
N ILE A 564 -17.50 -8.06 37.05
CA ILE A 564 -18.44 -8.75 37.96
C ILE A 564 -17.77 -9.80 38.85
N GLY A 565 -16.58 -10.30 38.47
CA GLY A 565 -15.86 -11.32 39.25
C GLY A 565 -16.51 -12.71 39.29
N TRP A 566 -17.32 -13.05 38.29
CA TRP A 566 -17.95 -14.37 38.16
C TRP A 566 -16.99 -15.39 37.53
N ILE A 567 -17.32 -16.68 37.66
CA ILE A 567 -16.55 -17.80 37.12
C ILE A 567 -17.38 -18.50 36.04
N LEU A 568 -16.77 -18.71 34.88
CA LEU A 568 -17.32 -19.48 33.76
C LEU A 568 -16.84 -20.93 33.84
N GLU A 569 -17.78 -21.88 33.83
CA GLU A 569 -17.52 -23.31 33.75
C GLU A 569 -18.13 -23.89 32.47
N GLU A 570 -17.25 -24.39 31.61
CA GLU A 570 -17.62 -25.13 30.41
C GLU A 570 -17.43 -26.63 30.66
N ALA A 571 -18.28 -27.46 30.08
CA ALA A 571 -18.17 -28.92 30.22
C ALA A 571 -16.89 -29.43 29.56
N THR A 572 -16.13 -30.27 30.28
CA THR A 572 -14.90 -30.88 29.77
C THR A 572 -15.22 -31.99 28.76
N GLU A 573 -14.30 -32.30 27.83
CA GLU A 573 -14.48 -33.36 26.79
C GLU A 573 -14.84 -34.72 27.40
N GLU A 574 -14.32 -35.04 28.58
CA GLU A 574 -14.61 -36.27 29.32
C GLU A 574 -16.01 -36.29 29.95
N GLU A 575 -16.52 -35.14 30.39
CA GLU A 575 -17.82 -34.99 31.06
C GLU A 575 -18.98 -34.99 30.05
N THR A 576 -18.73 -34.52 28.83
CA THR A 576 -19.70 -34.53 27.73
C THR A 576 -19.95 -35.93 27.17
N ALA A 577 -18.98 -36.85 27.29
CA ALA A 577 -19.10 -38.24 26.82
C ALA A 577 -19.96 -39.12 27.75
N LEU A 578 -20.07 -38.77 29.05
CA LEU A 578 -20.69 -39.60 30.08
C LEU A 578 -22.19 -39.34 30.30
N HIS A 579 -22.74 -38.21 29.88
CA HIS A 579 -24.12 -37.81 30.18
C HIS A 579 -24.95 -37.52 28.93
N ASN A 580 -26.02 -38.30 28.72
CA ASN A 580 -27.05 -38.12 27.67
C ASN A 580 -27.87 -36.82 27.81
N ARG A 581 -27.51 -35.91 28.71
CA ARG A 581 -28.12 -34.59 28.86
C ARG A 581 -27.02 -33.54 28.79
N ILE A 582 -27.04 -32.78 27.70
CA ILE A 582 -26.25 -31.59 27.43
C ILE A 582 -26.09 -30.78 28.73
N MET A 583 -24.88 -30.75 29.30
CA MET A 583 -24.57 -29.77 30.34
C MET A 583 -24.39 -28.41 29.65
N PRO A 584 -25.29 -27.44 29.86
CA PRO A 584 -25.08 -26.08 29.36
C PRO A 584 -23.84 -25.46 30.03
N THR A 585 -23.20 -24.51 29.36
CA THR A 585 -22.19 -23.65 29.99
C THR A 585 -22.80 -22.98 31.22
N VAL A 586 -22.15 -23.11 32.38
CA VAL A 586 -22.66 -22.60 33.66
C VAL A 586 -21.82 -21.41 34.11
N VAL A 587 -22.49 -20.35 34.54
CA VAL A 587 -21.85 -19.20 35.19
C VAL A 587 -22.25 -19.14 36.65
N ARG A 588 -21.27 -18.88 37.54
CA ARG A 588 -21.48 -18.83 38.99
C ARG A 588 -20.66 -17.72 39.65
N PRO A 589 -21.14 -17.13 40.76
CA PRO A 589 -20.34 -16.17 41.53
C PRO A 589 -19.14 -16.85 42.19
N SER A 590 -18.01 -16.13 42.33
CA SER A 590 -16.81 -16.67 42.99
C SER A 590 -17.05 -16.91 44.49
N LYS A 591 -16.55 -18.04 45.01
CA LYS A 591 -16.69 -18.43 46.43
C LYS A 591 -15.99 -17.47 47.41
N GLN A 592 -15.05 -16.65 46.93
CA GLN A 592 -14.33 -15.65 47.75
C GLN A 592 -15.12 -14.37 48.01
N LEU A 593 -16.23 -14.13 47.30
CA LEU A 593 -17.09 -12.95 47.45
C LEU A 593 -18.12 -13.08 48.60
N PHE A 594 -18.21 -14.23 49.25
CA PHE A 594 -19.00 -14.43 50.46
C PHE A 594 -18.06 -14.51 51.68
N PRO A 595 -18.17 -13.62 52.69
CA PRO A 595 -17.55 -13.87 53.98
C PRO A 595 -18.15 -15.15 54.59
N GLU A 596 -17.31 -16.02 55.18
CA GLU A 596 -17.79 -17.14 55.99
C GLU A 596 -18.63 -16.61 57.16
N SER A 597 -19.95 -16.55 57.01
CA SER A 597 -20.84 -16.27 58.13
C SER A 597 -20.90 -17.52 59.02
N LYS A 598 -20.20 -17.47 60.14
CA LYS A 598 -20.32 -18.45 61.23
C LYS A 598 -21.77 -18.51 61.73
N GLN A 599 -22.28 -19.73 61.81
CA GLN A 599 -23.46 -20.20 62.54
C GLN A 599 -24.84 -19.78 62.02
N ALA A 600 -25.53 -20.69 61.30
CA ALA A 600 -26.75 -21.35 61.79
C ALA A 600 -27.33 -22.32 60.73
N THR A 601 -27.53 -23.57 61.16
CA THR A 601 -28.51 -24.58 60.69
C THR A 601 -28.64 -24.94 59.20
N ASN A 602 -28.33 -26.22 58.90
CA ASN A 602 -28.72 -27.05 57.75
C ASN A 602 -29.94 -26.57 56.92
N GLN A 603 -29.74 -25.54 56.10
CA GLN A 603 -30.43 -25.37 54.83
C GLN A 603 -29.33 -25.28 53.77
N GLU A 604 -29.39 -26.18 52.80
CA GLU A 604 -28.49 -26.22 51.66
C GLU A 604 -28.34 -24.80 51.10
N MET A 605 -27.13 -24.25 51.22
CA MET A 605 -26.80 -22.94 50.69
C MET A 605 -26.77 -23.08 49.17
N THR A 606 -27.94 -22.97 48.52
CA THR A 606 -28.11 -23.13 47.07
C THR A 606 -27.17 -22.15 46.36
N SER A 607 -26.15 -22.66 45.70
CA SER A 607 -25.29 -21.86 44.83
C SER A 607 -26.16 -21.24 43.72
N TYR A 608 -26.13 -19.92 43.58
CA TYR A 608 -26.85 -19.23 42.51
C TYR A 608 -26.09 -19.46 41.20
N GLU A 609 -26.50 -20.49 40.45
CA GLU A 609 -25.85 -20.94 39.23
C GLU A 609 -26.79 -20.76 38.04
N ILE A 610 -26.28 -20.23 36.93
CA ILE A 610 -27.08 -19.97 35.72
C ILE A 610 -26.51 -20.77 34.56
N GLY A 611 -27.33 -21.62 33.95
CA GLY A 611 -27.00 -22.37 32.74
C GLY A 611 -27.41 -21.62 31.48
N ILE A 612 -26.49 -21.45 30.53
CA ILE A 612 -26.75 -20.86 29.21
C ILE A 612 -27.34 -21.93 28.28
N VAL A 613 -28.60 -21.77 27.88
CA VAL A 613 -29.35 -22.76 27.09
C VAL A 613 -29.12 -22.57 25.59
N ARG A 614 -29.22 -21.33 25.12
CA ARG A 614 -29.04 -20.97 23.70
C ARG A 614 -28.55 -19.55 23.58
N GLN A 615 -27.58 -19.33 22.70
CA GLN A 615 -27.01 -18.03 22.42
C GLN A 615 -27.35 -17.60 21.00
N PHE A 616 -27.85 -16.37 20.86
CA PHE A 616 -27.91 -15.63 19.60
C PHE A 616 -26.73 -14.64 19.56
N PRO A 617 -25.63 -14.98 18.88
CA PRO A 617 -24.42 -14.16 18.92
C PRO A 617 -24.65 -12.78 18.30
N PHE A 618 -23.83 -11.83 18.72
CA PHE A 618 -23.89 -10.43 18.28
C PHE A 618 -23.84 -10.32 16.76
N SER A 619 -24.88 -9.76 16.12
CA SER A 619 -24.88 -9.48 14.68
C SER A 619 -24.56 -8.00 14.46
N SER A 620 -23.61 -7.68 13.59
CA SER A 620 -23.25 -6.29 13.25
C SER A 620 -24.38 -5.56 12.52
N VAL A 621 -25.17 -6.29 11.72
CA VAL A 621 -26.34 -5.76 11.01
C VAL A 621 -27.48 -5.44 11.98
N LEU A 622 -27.74 -6.34 12.94
CA LEU A 622 -28.81 -6.18 13.94
C LEU A 622 -28.38 -5.37 15.17
N GLN A 623 -27.08 -5.19 15.37
CA GLN A 623 -26.43 -4.46 16.46
C GLN A 623 -26.78 -4.94 17.88
N ARG A 624 -27.10 -6.22 18.04
CA ARG A 624 -27.51 -6.81 19.33
C ARG A 624 -27.19 -8.29 19.44
N MET A 625 -27.13 -8.75 20.68
CA MET A 625 -26.95 -10.14 21.13
C MET A 625 -28.05 -10.52 22.12
N CYS A 626 -28.51 -11.76 22.06
CA CYS A 626 -29.51 -12.29 22.99
C CYS A 626 -29.08 -13.68 23.49
N VAL A 627 -29.34 -13.98 24.75
CA VAL A 627 -29.04 -15.27 25.37
C VAL A 627 -30.26 -15.75 26.15
N ILE A 628 -30.59 -17.03 26.00
CA ILE A 628 -31.61 -17.70 26.79
C ILE A 628 -30.88 -18.49 27.86
N ALA A 629 -31.18 -18.17 29.11
CA ALA A 629 -30.54 -18.76 30.28
C ALA A 629 -31.58 -19.32 31.24
N ARG A 630 -31.13 -20.20 32.11
CA ARG A 630 -31.96 -20.84 33.12
C ARG A 630 -31.19 -20.95 34.43
N VAL A 631 -31.75 -20.41 35.50
CA VAL A 631 -31.23 -20.62 36.86
C VAL A 631 -31.39 -22.11 37.22
N LEU A 632 -30.30 -22.75 37.66
CA LEU A 632 -30.32 -24.15 38.04
C LEU A 632 -31.22 -24.34 39.28
N GLY A 633 -32.14 -25.30 39.21
CA GLY A 633 -33.19 -25.52 40.22
C GLY A 633 -34.56 -24.94 39.86
N GLU A 634 -34.62 -23.90 39.01
CA GLU A 634 -35.89 -23.33 38.56
C GLU A 634 -36.42 -24.00 37.28
N LYS A 635 -37.74 -24.04 37.06
CA LYS A 635 -38.35 -24.58 35.81
C LYS A 635 -38.47 -23.54 34.69
N ARG A 636 -38.32 -22.26 35.01
CA ARG A 636 -38.50 -21.12 34.09
C ARG A 636 -37.19 -20.79 33.35
N MET A 637 -37.29 -20.19 32.17
CA MET A 637 -36.16 -19.67 31.40
C MET A 637 -36.31 -18.16 31.26
N ASP A 638 -35.19 -17.46 31.24
CA ASP A 638 -35.13 -16.02 31.06
C ASP A 638 -34.33 -15.69 29.80
N ALA A 639 -34.77 -14.69 29.05
CA ALA A 639 -34.07 -14.15 27.91
C ALA A 639 -33.39 -12.85 28.32
N TYR A 640 -32.08 -12.80 28.12
CA TYR A 640 -31.25 -11.62 28.35
C TYR A 640 -30.77 -11.07 27.01
N MET A 641 -30.64 -9.75 26.92
CA MET A 641 -30.24 -9.07 25.70
C MET A 641 -29.30 -7.92 26.00
N LYS A 642 -28.28 -7.75 25.15
CA LYS A 642 -27.39 -6.59 25.15
C LYS A 642 -27.20 -6.05 23.73
N GLY A 643 -27.04 -4.74 23.59
CA GLY A 643 -26.79 -4.15 22.27
C GLY A 643 -26.77 -2.63 22.25
N ALA A 644 -26.88 -2.08 21.04
CA ALA A 644 -26.98 -0.64 20.82
C ALA A 644 -28.22 -0.06 21.55
N PRO A 645 -28.08 1.03 22.33
CA PRO A 645 -29.15 1.54 23.17
C PRO A 645 -30.47 1.81 22.43
N GLU A 646 -30.42 2.46 21.26
CA GLU A 646 -31.60 2.76 20.44
C GLU A 646 -32.32 1.49 19.96
N VAL A 647 -31.56 0.47 19.56
CA VAL A 647 -32.10 -0.81 19.07
C VAL A 647 -32.77 -1.56 20.21
N ILE A 648 -32.11 -1.64 21.38
CA ILE A 648 -32.67 -2.31 22.55
C ILE A 648 -33.93 -1.59 23.04
N ALA A 649 -33.89 -0.25 23.14
CA ALA A 649 -35.05 0.54 23.53
C ALA A 649 -36.24 0.33 22.59
N SER A 650 -36.02 0.19 21.29
CA SER A 650 -37.09 -0.09 20.31
C SER A 650 -37.76 -1.47 20.47
N LEU A 651 -37.08 -2.42 21.12
CA LEU A 651 -37.57 -3.79 21.37
C LEU A 651 -38.16 -3.96 22.78
N CYS A 652 -37.96 -2.97 23.65
CA CYS A 652 -38.48 -2.96 25.01
C CYS A 652 -39.91 -2.40 25.07
N LYS A 653 -40.63 -2.75 26.15
CA LYS A 653 -41.92 -2.13 26.47
C LYS A 653 -41.70 -0.65 26.82
N GLN A 654 -42.47 0.23 26.17
CA GLN A 654 -42.36 1.68 26.37
C GLN A 654 -42.52 2.10 27.84
N GLU A 655 -43.30 1.36 28.63
CA GLU A 655 -43.50 1.60 30.07
C GLU A 655 -42.23 1.41 30.93
N THR A 656 -41.26 0.63 30.44
CA THR A 656 -40.02 0.34 31.16
C THR A 656 -38.87 1.27 30.79
N VAL A 657 -38.97 1.97 29.65
CA VAL A 657 -37.95 2.88 29.16
C VAL A 657 -38.10 4.23 29.86
N PRO A 658 -37.06 4.77 30.50
CA PRO A 658 -37.12 6.08 31.14
C PRO A 658 -37.43 7.20 30.16
N VAL A 659 -38.19 8.21 30.61
CA VAL A 659 -38.58 9.37 29.77
C VAL A 659 -37.36 10.21 29.38
N ASP A 660 -36.32 10.20 30.21
CA ASP A 660 -35.04 10.89 30.02
C ASP A 660 -33.98 10.05 29.26
N PHE A 661 -34.35 8.87 28.74
CA PHE A 661 -33.46 7.95 28.02
C PHE A 661 -32.63 8.62 26.92
N GLU A 662 -33.27 9.37 26.01
CA GLU A 662 -32.58 10.02 24.90
C GLU A 662 -31.59 11.08 25.39
N CYS A 663 -31.97 11.86 26.41
CA CYS A 663 -31.14 12.92 26.97
C CYS A 663 -29.89 12.34 27.65
N VAL A 664 -30.04 11.30 28.48
CA VAL A 664 -28.94 10.63 29.18
C VAL A 664 -28.00 9.93 28.19
N LEU A 665 -28.56 9.25 27.18
CA LEU A 665 -27.77 8.64 26.12
C LEU A 665 -26.97 9.68 25.34
N GLU A 666 -27.59 10.81 24.99
CA GLU A 666 -26.92 11.90 24.27
C GLU A 666 -25.80 12.53 25.12
N GLU A 667 -26.00 12.68 26.43
CA GLU A 667 -24.98 13.19 27.35
C GLU A 667 -23.73 12.30 27.39
N TYR A 668 -23.88 10.99 27.62
CA TYR A 668 -22.74 10.08 27.66
C TYR A 668 -22.05 9.94 26.31
N THR A 669 -22.83 9.92 25.21
CA THR A 669 -22.25 9.80 23.87
C THR A 669 -21.54 11.09 23.43
N LYS A 670 -22.02 12.27 23.86
CA LYS A 670 -21.32 13.56 23.68
C LYS A 670 -20.01 13.64 24.47
N GLN A 671 -19.95 12.98 25.63
CA GLN A 671 -18.73 12.84 26.43
C GLN A 671 -17.77 11.77 25.89
N GLY A 672 -18.11 11.09 24.79
CA GLY A 672 -17.23 10.12 24.14
C GLY A 672 -17.26 8.72 24.75
N PHE A 673 -18.19 8.44 25.67
CA PHE A 673 -18.36 7.10 26.21
C PHE A 673 -19.05 6.16 25.21
N ARG A 674 -18.68 4.88 25.25
CA ARG A 674 -19.36 3.80 24.57
C ARG A 674 -20.45 3.27 25.50
N VAL A 675 -21.71 3.44 25.09
CA VAL A 675 -22.88 3.06 25.89
C VAL A 675 -23.51 1.79 25.31
N ILE A 676 -23.86 0.84 26.17
CA ILE A 676 -24.52 -0.42 25.82
C ILE A 676 -25.77 -0.55 26.68
N ALA A 677 -26.90 -0.88 26.07
CA ALA A 677 -28.13 -1.14 26.84
C ALA A 677 -28.32 -2.63 27.11
N LEU A 678 -28.92 -2.93 28.26
CA LEU A 678 -29.37 -4.26 28.66
C LEU A 678 -30.89 -4.33 28.75
N ALA A 679 -31.43 -5.47 28.36
CA ALA A 679 -32.84 -5.80 28.53
C ALA A 679 -33.01 -7.25 28.96
N HIS A 680 -34.11 -7.55 29.65
CA HIS A 680 -34.46 -8.89 30.10
C HIS A 680 -35.92 -9.21 29.82
N ARG A 681 -36.27 -10.49 29.69
CA ARG A 681 -37.65 -10.94 29.56
C ARG A 681 -37.81 -12.32 30.16
N LYS A 682 -38.81 -12.46 31.01
CA LYS A 682 -39.23 -13.74 31.59
C LYS A 682 -40.04 -14.52 30.55
N LEU A 683 -39.56 -15.71 30.15
CA LEU A 683 -40.24 -16.55 29.17
C LEU A 683 -41.34 -17.41 29.84
N GLU A 684 -42.32 -17.84 29.05
CA GLU A 684 -43.42 -18.68 29.54
C GLU A 684 -42.92 -20.03 30.06
N SER A 685 -43.49 -20.49 31.18
CA SER A 685 -43.13 -21.76 31.85
C SER A 685 -43.40 -23.02 31.03
N LYS A 686 -44.11 -22.91 29.89
CA LYS A 686 -44.41 -24.01 28.96
C LYS A 686 -43.34 -24.24 27.89
N LEU A 687 -42.31 -23.39 27.78
CA LEU A 687 -41.24 -23.61 26.80
C LEU A 687 -40.34 -24.78 27.21
N THR A 688 -40.37 -25.84 26.40
CA THR A 688 -39.46 -26.99 26.50
C THR A 688 -38.14 -26.70 25.80
N TRP A 689 -37.05 -27.33 26.25
CA TRP A 689 -35.71 -27.17 25.70
C TRP A 689 -35.64 -27.38 24.18
N HIS A 690 -36.29 -28.41 23.63
CA HIS A 690 -36.33 -28.66 22.18
C HIS A 690 -36.98 -27.52 21.39
N LYS A 691 -38.06 -26.93 21.93
CA LYS A 691 -38.76 -25.83 21.27
C LYS A 691 -37.89 -24.57 21.22
N VAL A 692 -37.11 -24.33 22.27
CA VAL A 692 -36.17 -23.20 22.39
C VAL A 692 -35.10 -23.23 21.29
N GLN A 693 -34.64 -24.40 20.87
CA GLN A 693 -33.66 -24.55 19.78
C GLN A 693 -34.24 -24.21 18.40
N THR A 694 -35.55 -24.33 18.21
CA THR A 694 -36.23 -24.11 16.93
C THR A 694 -36.90 -22.73 16.78
N ILE A 695 -37.07 -22.01 17.89
CA ILE A 695 -37.74 -20.71 17.87
C ILE A 695 -36.90 -19.68 17.08
N ASN A 696 -37.59 -18.87 16.28
CA ASN A 696 -36.99 -17.75 15.56
C ASN A 696 -36.57 -16.65 16.54
N ARG A 697 -35.45 -15.99 16.24
CA ARG A 697 -34.85 -14.90 17.02
C ARG A 697 -35.87 -13.80 17.32
N ASP A 698 -36.61 -13.34 16.32
CA ASP A 698 -37.54 -12.20 16.46
C ASP A 698 -38.67 -12.45 17.48
N ALA A 699 -39.09 -13.70 17.67
CA ALA A 699 -40.16 -14.04 18.63
C ALA A 699 -39.69 -13.92 20.09
N ILE A 700 -38.39 -14.09 20.34
CA ILE A 700 -37.79 -13.95 21.66
C ILE A 700 -37.49 -12.48 21.94
N GLU A 701 -36.95 -11.78 20.94
CA GLU A 701 -36.47 -10.40 21.05
C GLU A 701 -37.58 -9.33 21.15
N SER A 702 -38.85 -9.71 21.16
CA SER A 702 -40.00 -8.79 21.31
C SER A 702 -40.40 -8.55 22.77
N ASN A 703 -40.95 -7.38 23.11
CA ASN A 703 -41.58 -7.07 24.41
C ASN A 703 -40.64 -7.30 25.61
N MET A 704 -39.40 -6.86 25.50
CA MET A 704 -38.40 -6.95 26.57
C MET A 704 -38.63 -5.88 27.64
N ASP A 705 -38.13 -6.08 28.85
CA ASP A 705 -38.11 -5.08 29.92
C ASP A 705 -36.72 -4.41 29.93
N PHE A 706 -36.69 -3.08 29.90
CA PHE A 706 -35.43 -2.31 29.89
C PHE A 706 -34.77 -2.29 31.26
N MET A 707 -33.48 -2.62 31.34
CA MET A 707 -32.76 -2.73 32.63
C MET A 707 -31.85 -1.55 32.95
N GLY A 708 -31.23 -0.96 31.94
CA GLY A 708 -30.23 0.10 32.13
C GLY A 708 -29.11 0.08 31.11
N LEU A 709 -28.09 0.88 31.40
CA LEU A 709 -26.95 1.18 30.54
C LEU A 709 -25.63 0.77 31.20
N ILE A 710 -24.70 0.26 30.39
CA ILE A 710 -23.30 0.06 30.72
C ILE A 710 -22.49 1.13 30.00
N ILE A 711 -21.66 1.85 30.75
CA ILE A 711 -20.86 2.97 30.25
C ILE A 711 -19.39 2.53 30.23
N MET A 712 -18.79 2.53 29.05
CA MET A 712 -17.39 2.16 28.83
C MET A 712 -16.62 3.32 28.22
N GLN A 713 -15.34 3.43 28.56
CA GLN A 713 -14.45 4.48 28.05
C GLN A 713 -13.41 3.90 27.10
N ASN A 714 -13.24 4.55 25.93
CA ASN A 714 -12.10 4.33 25.04
C ASN A 714 -11.01 5.35 25.39
N LYS A 715 -9.94 4.91 26.04
CA LYS A 715 -8.87 5.80 26.46
C LYS A 715 -7.95 6.15 25.28
N LEU A 716 -7.63 7.43 25.13
CA LEU A 716 -6.64 7.90 24.16
C LEU A 716 -5.23 7.45 24.56
N LYS A 717 -4.41 7.07 23.57
CA LYS A 717 -2.97 6.86 23.83
C LYS A 717 -2.33 8.19 24.19
N GLN A 718 -1.42 8.16 25.17
CA GLN A 718 -0.77 9.36 25.70
C GLN A 718 -0.01 10.18 24.62
N GLU A 719 0.53 9.51 23.60
CA GLU A 719 1.28 10.15 22.52
C GLU A 719 0.37 10.79 21.44
N THR A 720 -0.91 10.44 21.39
CA THR A 720 -1.80 10.80 20.28
C THR A 720 -1.97 12.31 20.10
N PRO A 721 -2.30 13.11 21.15
CA PRO A 721 -2.53 14.54 20.97
C PRO A 721 -1.27 15.30 20.49
N ALA A 722 -0.10 14.97 21.04
CA ALA A 722 1.16 15.62 20.67
C ALA A 722 1.55 15.35 19.21
N VAL A 723 1.32 14.12 18.72
CA VAL A 723 1.61 13.77 17.32
C VAL A 723 0.65 14.47 16.35
N LEU A 724 -0.63 14.58 16.69
CA LEU A 724 -1.60 15.28 15.86
C LEU A 724 -1.32 16.79 15.81
N GLU A 725 -0.86 17.38 16.91
CA GLU A 725 -0.39 18.77 16.94
C GLU A 725 0.81 19.00 16.00
N ASP A 726 1.79 18.08 16.01
CA ASP A 726 2.94 18.10 15.09
C ASP A 726 2.50 18.04 13.61
N LEU A 727 1.48 17.23 13.28
CA LEU A 727 0.92 17.14 11.94
C LEU A 727 0.15 18.41 11.55
N HIS A 728 -0.61 18.99 12.48
CA HIS A 728 -1.33 20.25 12.27
C HIS A 728 -0.36 21.42 12.00
N LYS A 729 0.70 21.54 12.82
CA LYS A 729 1.80 22.52 12.62
C LYS A 729 2.47 22.36 11.25
N ALA A 730 2.54 21.14 10.74
CA ALA A 730 3.09 20.82 9.41
C ALA A 730 2.08 21.00 8.25
N ASN A 731 0.88 21.52 8.52
CA ASN A 731 -0.20 21.66 7.54
C ASN A 731 -0.55 20.35 6.82
N ILE A 732 -0.49 19.24 7.56
CA ILE A 732 -0.92 17.92 7.10
C ILE A 732 -2.33 17.68 7.63
N ARG A 733 -3.27 17.45 6.72
CA ARG A 733 -4.66 17.20 7.08
C ARG A 733 -4.80 15.82 7.71
N THR A 734 -5.51 15.75 8.82
CA THR A 734 -5.82 14.50 9.51
C THR A 734 -7.29 14.17 9.33
N VAL A 735 -7.59 12.90 9.06
CA VAL A 735 -8.96 12.39 8.85
C VAL A 735 -9.13 11.13 9.70
N MET A 736 -10.20 11.05 10.48
CA MET A 736 -10.56 9.85 11.23
C MET A 736 -11.50 8.99 10.40
N VAL A 737 -11.19 7.70 10.28
CA VAL A 737 -12.00 6.72 9.54
C VAL A 737 -12.24 5.52 10.44
N THR A 738 -13.45 5.38 10.98
CA THR A 738 -13.75 4.40 12.02
C THR A 738 -15.08 3.67 11.83
N GLY A 739 -15.20 2.49 12.42
CA GLY A 739 -16.46 1.73 12.52
C GLY A 739 -17.38 2.20 13.67
N ASP A 740 -16.90 3.09 14.54
CA ASP A 740 -17.62 3.55 15.73
C ASP A 740 -18.79 4.51 15.44
N ASN A 741 -19.59 4.82 16.45
CA ASN A 741 -20.66 5.80 16.36
C ASN A 741 -20.12 7.21 16.06
N MET A 742 -20.89 7.99 15.31
CA MET A 742 -20.55 9.35 14.88
C MET A 742 -20.23 10.27 16.05
N LEU A 743 -21.12 10.36 17.05
CA LEU A 743 -20.95 11.28 18.17
C LEU A 743 -19.70 10.96 19.00
N THR A 744 -19.46 9.67 19.26
CA THR A 744 -18.23 9.19 19.91
C THR A 744 -17.00 9.54 19.09
N ALA A 745 -17.03 9.33 17.77
CA ALA A 745 -15.91 9.68 16.90
C ALA A 745 -15.65 11.20 16.86
N ILE A 746 -16.69 12.03 16.90
CA ILE A 746 -16.58 13.49 17.00
C ILE A 746 -15.97 13.90 18.34
N SER A 747 -16.40 13.29 19.46
CA SER A 747 -15.80 13.54 20.78
C SER A 747 -14.32 13.20 20.79
N VAL A 748 -13.96 11.98 20.34
CA VAL A 748 -12.56 11.54 20.27
C VAL A 748 -11.75 12.46 19.34
N ALA A 749 -12.32 12.91 18.22
CA ALA A 749 -11.67 13.86 17.32
C ALA A 749 -11.39 15.22 17.99
N ARG A 750 -12.25 15.66 18.92
CA ARG A 750 -12.01 16.87 19.74
C ARG A 750 -10.97 16.62 20.81
N ASP A 751 -11.08 15.53 21.55
CA ASP A 751 -10.19 15.18 22.65
C ASP A 751 -8.74 15.00 22.19
N CYS A 752 -8.54 14.46 20.98
CA CYS A 752 -7.21 14.30 20.39
C CYS A 752 -6.69 15.54 19.63
N GLY A 753 -7.48 16.62 19.53
CA GLY A 753 -7.08 17.86 18.84
C GLY A 753 -7.14 17.80 17.30
N MET A 754 -7.83 16.79 16.73
CA MET A 754 -8.08 16.71 15.28
C MET A 754 -9.10 17.78 14.83
N ILE A 755 -10.08 18.08 15.68
CA ILE A 755 -11.03 19.18 15.53
C ILE A 755 -10.82 20.12 16.72
N LEU A 756 -10.55 21.40 16.45
CA LEU A 756 -10.38 22.38 17.53
C LEU A 756 -11.74 22.71 18.16
N PRO A 757 -11.82 23.02 19.46
CA PRO A 757 -13.09 23.32 20.14
C PRO A 757 -13.90 24.47 19.53
N GLN A 758 -13.24 25.39 18.82
CA GLN A 758 -13.85 26.53 18.13
C GLN A 758 -14.40 26.23 16.73
N ASP A 759 -14.05 25.07 16.15
CA ASP A 759 -14.41 24.71 14.80
C ASP A 759 -15.78 23.99 14.78
N LYS A 760 -16.64 24.35 13.82
CA LYS A 760 -18.02 23.83 13.74
C LYS A 760 -18.05 22.47 13.05
N VAL A 761 -18.79 21.52 13.61
CA VAL A 761 -18.99 20.20 12.97
C VAL A 761 -20.38 20.10 12.35
N ILE A 762 -20.43 19.82 11.05
CA ILE A 762 -21.65 19.64 10.26
C ILE A 762 -21.77 18.15 9.92
N ILE A 763 -22.84 17.52 10.39
CA ILE A 763 -23.20 16.14 10.10
C ILE A 763 -23.98 16.11 8.78
N ALA A 764 -23.48 15.37 7.80
CA ALA A 764 -24.13 15.10 6.53
C ALA A 764 -24.85 13.75 6.60
N GLU A 765 -26.18 13.78 6.66
CA GLU A 765 -27.02 12.58 6.68
C GLU A 765 -27.74 12.44 5.34
N ALA A 766 -27.34 11.45 4.53
CA ALA A 766 -27.94 11.19 3.23
C ALA A 766 -28.93 10.01 3.30
N LEU A 767 -30.12 10.23 2.77
CA LEU A 767 -31.20 9.25 2.71
C LEU A 767 -31.33 8.72 1.27
N PRO A 768 -31.43 7.39 1.09
CA PRO A 768 -31.66 6.80 -0.22
C PRO A 768 -33.05 7.16 -0.74
N PRO A 769 -33.28 7.10 -2.08
CA PRO A 769 -34.59 7.38 -2.66
C PRO A 769 -35.65 6.39 -2.15
N LYS A 770 -36.79 6.91 -1.66
CA LYS A 770 -37.97 6.12 -1.24
C LYS A 770 -39.23 6.71 -1.86
N ASP A 771 -40.12 5.85 -2.33
CA ASP A 771 -41.48 6.19 -2.79
C ASP A 771 -41.57 7.38 -3.78
N GLY A 772 -40.73 7.38 -4.83
CA GLY A 772 -40.74 8.41 -5.87
C GLY A 772 -40.06 9.74 -5.52
N GLN A 773 -39.45 9.85 -4.33
CA GLN A 773 -38.63 11.00 -3.94
C GLN A 773 -37.16 10.79 -4.33
N ALA A 774 -36.51 11.85 -4.83
CA ALA A 774 -35.07 11.85 -5.10
C ALA A 774 -34.26 11.67 -3.81
N ALA A 775 -33.01 11.19 -3.92
CA ALA A 775 -32.10 11.11 -2.78
C ALA A 775 -31.90 12.50 -2.15
N ARG A 776 -31.81 12.58 -0.81
CA ARG A 776 -31.74 13.85 -0.06
C ARG A 776 -30.61 13.82 0.97
N ILE A 777 -29.93 14.96 1.16
CA ILE A 777 -28.92 15.16 2.21
C ILE A 777 -29.46 16.17 3.22
N ASN A 778 -29.54 15.79 4.49
CA ASN A 778 -29.90 16.63 5.62
C ASN A 778 -28.64 17.11 6.35
N TRP A 779 -28.59 18.40 6.67
CA TRP A 779 -27.44 19.04 7.33
C TRP A 779 -27.74 19.37 8.79
N HIS A 780 -27.05 18.69 9.72
CA HIS A 780 -27.20 18.89 11.16
C HIS A 780 -25.93 19.47 11.76
N TYR A 781 -26.05 20.45 12.65
CA TYR A 781 -24.89 20.97 13.39
C TYR A 781 -24.78 20.22 14.72
N ALA A 782 -23.62 19.63 15.00
CA ALA A 782 -23.39 18.90 16.25
C ALA A 782 -23.38 19.86 17.46
N ASP A 783 -22.96 21.11 17.25
CA ASP A 783 -22.86 22.15 18.28
C ASP A 783 -24.08 23.05 18.27
N THR A 784 -25.15 22.65 18.95
CA THR A 784 -26.15 23.63 19.38
C THR A 784 -25.61 24.27 20.66
N LEU A 785 -24.91 25.41 20.55
CA LEU A 785 -24.52 26.20 21.72
C LEU A 785 -25.76 26.40 22.61
N ALA A 786 -25.75 25.77 23.79
CA ALA A 786 -26.83 25.82 24.75
C ALA A 786 -27.06 27.26 25.22
N LYS A 787 -28.05 27.95 24.63
CA LYS A 787 -28.73 29.05 25.31
C LYS A 787 -29.76 28.47 26.26
N CYS A 788 -29.30 28.04 27.43
CA CYS A 788 -30.15 27.80 28.59
C CYS A 788 -29.65 28.65 29.76
N THR A 789 -29.97 29.95 29.73
CA THR A 789 -30.00 30.80 30.93
C THR A 789 -31.23 31.72 30.87
N SER A 790 -32.21 31.35 31.69
CA SER A 790 -33.26 32.13 32.35
C SER A 790 -33.52 33.59 31.92
N SER A 791 -34.77 33.83 31.50
CA SER A 791 -35.66 34.97 31.81
C SER A 791 -35.26 36.44 31.48
N SER A 792 -35.99 36.97 30.47
CA SER A 792 -36.61 38.32 30.37
C SER A 792 -35.75 39.54 29.93
N PRO A 793 -36.36 40.62 29.39
CA PRO A 793 -37.42 40.69 28.38
C PRO A 793 -37.09 41.64 27.20
N ALA A 794 -38.01 41.71 26.24
CA ALA A 794 -38.05 42.50 25.00
C ALA A 794 -37.40 43.90 25.02
N ILE A 795 -36.60 44.20 24.00
CA ILE A 795 -36.38 45.55 23.47
C ILE A 795 -36.36 45.49 21.93
N ASN A 796 -37.03 46.50 21.36
CA ASN A 796 -37.55 46.63 20.02
C ASN A 796 -36.50 46.63 18.90
N SER A 797 -36.94 46.11 17.75
CA SER A 797 -36.44 46.43 16.42
C SER A 797 -36.76 47.89 16.08
N GLU A 798 -35.75 48.68 15.71
CA GLU A 798 -35.77 49.63 14.59
C GLU A 798 -34.42 50.39 14.51
N ASP A 799 -33.91 50.56 13.28
CA ASP A 799 -33.12 51.72 12.81
C ASP A 799 -31.63 51.86 13.28
N ILE A 800 -30.54 51.97 12.47
CA ILE A 800 -30.11 52.68 11.22
C ILE A 800 -28.60 52.29 11.01
N PRO A 801 -27.85 52.62 9.92
CA PRO A 801 -27.89 52.23 8.51
C PRO A 801 -26.56 51.59 8.01
N VAL A 802 -26.54 51.24 6.73
CA VAL A 802 -25.37 50.99 5.89
C VAL A 802 -24.39 52.19 5.93
N LYS A 803 -23.11 51.98 6.24
CA LYS A 803 -22.01 52.86 5.78
C LYS A 803 -20.63 52.17 5.75
N LEU A 804 -20.07 52.18 4.54
CA LEU A 804 -18.65 52.21 4.17
C LEU A 804 -17.81 50.93 4.35
N VAL A 805 -17.86 50.14 3.28
CA VAL A 805 -16.88 49.14 2.86
C VAL A 805 -15.67 49.85 2.26
N HIS A 806 -14.57 49.95 3.00
CA HIS A 806 -13.19 49.76 2.49
C HIS A 806 -12.21 49.86 3.66
N GLU A 807 -11.20 48.98 3.62
CA GLU A 807 -10.04 48.86 4.52
C GLU A 807 -10.15 47.85 5.69
N SER A 808 -9.11 47.00 5.76
CA SER A 808 -8.79 45.93 6.73
C SER A 808 -9.41 44.53 6.51
N LEU A 809 -8.92 43.84 5.49
CA LEU A 809 -9.17 42.42 5.21
C LEU A 809 -8.26 41.47 6.04
N GLU A 810 -7.99 41.79 7.32
CA GLU A 810 -7.17 40.96 8.22
C GLU A 810 -7.89 40.55 9.53
N GLY A 811 -9.18 40.88 9.68
CA GLY A 811 -9.91 40.70 10.95
C GLY A 811 -11.04 39.66 11.00
N LEU A 812 -11.38 38.96 9.91
CA LEU A 812 -12.42 37.92 9.93
C LEU A 812 -11.77 36.54 10.08
N GLN A 813 -11.57 36.10 11.32
CA GLN A 813 -11.44 34.69 11.64
C GLN A 813 -12.72 33.97 11.19
N MET A 814 -12.77 33.54 9.94
CA MET A 814 -13.83 32.66 9.46
C MET A 814 -13.72 31.37 10.25
N THR A 815 -14.72 31.09 11.10
CA THR A 815 -14.83 29.82 11.83
C THR A 815 -14.71 28.67 10.83
N LYS A 816 -13.67 27.84 10.95
CA LYS A 816 -13.51 26.66 10.10
C LYS A 816 -14.62 25.67 10.42
N TYR A 817 -15.08 24.96 9.39
CA TYR A 817 -16.10 23.93 9.53
C TYR A 817 -15.58 22.60 9.01
N HIS A 818 -16.07 21.52 9.62
CA HIS A 818 -15.71 20.14 9.32
C HIS A 818 -16.96 19.33 9.03
N PHE A 819 -16.89 18.41 8.06
CA PHE A 819 -17.97 17.45 7.84
C PHE A 819 -17.72 16.16 8.60
N ALA A 820 -18.80 15.62 9.14
CA ALA A 820 -18.87 14.28 9.69
C ALA A 820 -19.97 13.49 8.96
N MET A 821 -19.68 12.27 8.50
CA MET A 821 -20.66 11.45 7.77
C MET A 821 -20.55 9.98 8.12
N ASN A 822 -21.67 9.26 8.00
CA ASN A 822 -21.73 7.83 8.28
C ASN A 822 -21.51 7.02 6.98
N GLY A 823 -21.09 5.75 7.11
CA GLY A 823 -20.85 4.89 5.95
C GLY A 823 -22.06 4.71 5.02
N LYS A 824 -23.28 4.68 5.57
CA LYS A 824 -24.52 4.59 4.75
C LYS A 824 -24.73 5.84 3.90
N SER A 825 -24.56 7.02 4.49
CA SER A 825 -24.69 8.30 3.80
C SER A 825 -23.60 8.45 2.75
N PHE A 826 -22.37 8.03 3.07
CA PHE A 826 -21.24 8.07 2.15
C PHE A 826 -21.49 7.23 0.89
N ALA A 827 -22.07 6.03 1.04
CA ALA A 827 -22.46 5.20 -0.11
C ALA A 827 -23.52 5.88 -1.00
N VAL A 828 -24.58 6.42 -0.39
CA VAL A 828 -25.63 7.17 -1.12
C VAL A 828 -25.06 8.40 -1.84
N ILE A 829 -24.10 9.09 -1.21
CA ILE A 829 -23.44 10.28 -1.78
C ILE A 829 -22.56 9.89 -2.97
N LEU A 830 -21.80 8.79 -2.88
CA LEU A 830 -20.98 8.29 -3.99
C LEU A 830 -21.83 7.90 -5.20
N GLU A 831 -22.99 7.29 -4.97
CA GLU A 831 -23.85 6.80 -6.04
C GLU A 831 -24.68 7.91 -6.71
N HIS A 832 -25.33 8.78 -5.92
CA HIS A 832 -26.31 9.74 -6.42
C HIS A 832 -25.82 11.19 -6.47
N PHE A 833 -24.73 11.53 -5.78
CA PHE A 833 -24.23 12.91 -5.63
C PHE A 833 -22.76 13.06 -6.05
N GLN A 834 -22.39 12.51 -7.22
CA GLN A 834 -21.00 12.52 -7.71
C GLN A 834 -20.37 13.94 -7.76
N ASP A 835 -21.15 14.96 -8.09
CA ASP A 835 -20.69 16.37 -8.13
C ASP A 835 -20.30 16.91 -6.74
N LEU A 836 -20.94 16.42 -5.67
CA LEU A 836 -20.71 16.89 -4.30
C LEU A 836 -19.63 16.08 -3.57
N VAL A 837 -19.28 14.89 -4.05
CA VAL A 837 -18.25 14.03 -3.45
C VAL A 837 -16.94 14.79 -3.24
N PRO A 838 -16.37 15.50 -4.24
CA PRO A 838 -15.12 16.23 -4.02
C PRO A 838 -15.25 17.32 -2.95
N LYS A 839 -16.38 18.05 -2.92
CA LYS A 839 -16.62 19.15 -1.97
C LYS A 839 -16.72 18.64 -0.53
N LEU A 840 -17.43 17.53 -0.34
CA LEU A 840 -17.59 16.85 0.94
C LEU A 840 -16.29 16.23 1.43
N VAL A 841 -15.58 15.51 0.55
CA VAL A 841 -14.30 14.86 0.87
C VAL A 841 -13.20 15.90 1.17
N LEU A 842 -13.29 17.12 0.64
CA LEU A 842 -12.35 18.21 0.94
C LEU A 842 -12.41 18.71 2.39
N ARG A 843 -13.60 18.71 3.01
CA ARG A 843 -13.82 19.21 4.38
C ARG A 843 -14.25 18.12 5.38
N GLY A 844 -14.42 16.88 4.92
CA GLY A 844 -14.72 15.71 5.76
C GLY A 844 -13.58 15.34 6.70
N THR A 845 -13.79 15.40 8.01
CA THR A 845 -12.77 15.03 9.00
C THR A 845 -13.11 13.73 9.71
N VAL A 846 -14.40 13.42 9.89
CA VAL A 846 -14.83 12.20 10.59
C VAL A 846 -15.73 11.38 9.69
N PHE A 847 -15.28 10.16 9.39
CA PHE A 847 -16.06 9.15 8.67
C PHE A 847 -16.30 7.99 9.63
N ALA A 848 -17.54 7.88 10.11
CA ALA A 848 -17.93 6.95 11.17
C ALA A 848 -18.79 5.80 10.61
N ARG A 849 -18.88 4.68 11.35
CA ARG A 849 -19.59 3.46 10.91
C ARG A 849 -19.23 3.03 9.48
N MET A 850 -17.94 3.12 9.11
CA MET A 850 -17.44 2.74 7.79
C MET A 850 -17.14 1.24 7.72
N ALA A 851 -17.62 0.56 6.68
CA ALA A 851 -17.20 -0.79 6.36
C ALA A 851 -15.78 -0.82 5.75
N PRO A 852 -15.04 -1.94 5.80
CA PRO A 852 -13.69 -2.05 5.25
C PRO A 852 -13.57 -1.56 3.79
N ASP A 853 -14.49 -1.95 2.91
CA ASP A 853 -14.47 -1.54 1.50
C ASP A 853 -14.70 -0.03 1.34
N GLN A 854 -15.55 0.54 2.19
CA GLN A 854 -15.79 1.98 2.22
C GLN A 854 -14.55 2.75 2.67
N LYS A 855 -13.70 2.18 3.56
CA LYS A 855 -12.42 2.78 3.92
C LYS A 855 -11.51 2.87 2.68
N THR A 856 -11.47 1.83 1.86
CA THR A 856 -10.71 1.80 0.60
C THR A 856 -11.25 2.84 -0.39
N GLN A 857 -12.57 2.88 -0.61
CA GLN A 857 -13.22 3.85 -1.50
C GLN A 857 -12.97 5.30 -1.06
N LEU A 858 -12.93 5.58 0.25
CA LEU A 858 -12.60 6.90 0.76
C LEU A 858 -11.15 7.31 0.44
N VAL A 859 -10.20 6.38 0.59
CA VAL A 859 -8.79 6.63 0.22
C VAL A 859 -8.68 6.95 -1.27
N GLU A 860 -9.40 6.23 -2.14
CA GLU A 860 -9.44 6.50 -3.58
C GLU A 860 -10.11 7.84 -3.90
N ALA A 861 -11.25 8.14 -3.27
CA ALA A 861 -11.93 9.43 -3.43
C ALA A 861 -10.99 10.59 -3.06
N LEU A 862 -10.20 10.45 -1.99
CA LEU A 862 -9.20 11.45 -1.60
C LEU A 862 -8.06 11.55 -2.62
N GLN A 863 -7.58 10.42 -3.16
CA GLN A 863 -6.56 10.40 -4.23
C GLN A 863 -7.05 11.08 -5.50
N ASN A 864 -8.33 10.91 -5.87
CA ASN A 864 -8.95 11.50 -7.06
C ASN A 864 -9.02 13.04 -7.03
N VAL A 865 -8.97 13.64 -5.83
CA VAL A 865 -8.87 15.11 -5.64
C VAL A 865 -7.39 15.57 -5.57
N ASP A 866 -6.44 14.75 -6.01
CA ASP A 866 -4.98 14.98 -5.99
C ASP A 866 -4.35 15.09 -4.58
N TYR A 867 -4.94 14.46 -3.55
CA TYR A 867 -4.27 14.30 -2.26
C TYR A 867 -3.24 13.16 -2.29
N TYR A 868 -2.08 13.39 -1.68
CA TYR A 868 -1.15 12.32 -1.32
C TYR A 868 -1.57 11.76 0.03
N VAL A 869 -2.38 10.71 -0.03
CA VAL A 869 -3.01 10.05 1.12
C VAL A 869 -2.08 9.03 1.77
N GLY A 870 -1.86 9.17 3.08
CA GLY A 870 -1.33 8.15 3.96
C GLY A 870 -2.46 7.51 4.77
N MET A 871 -2.32 6.25 5.14
CA MET A 871 -3.27 5.53 6.02
C MET A 871 -2.49 4.90 7.16
N CYS A 872 -2.97 5.06 8.39
CA CYS A 872 -2.43 4.43 9.59
C CYS A 872 -3.54 3.64 10.27
N GLY A 873 -3.29 2.35 10.46
CA GLY A 873 -4.25 1.40 11.03
C GLY A 873 -3.53 0.22 11.68
N ASP A 874 -4.26 -0.54 12.48
CA ASP A 874 -3.75 -1.69 13.24
C ASP A 874 -4.52 -2.98 12.95
N GLY A 875 -5.78 -2.88 12.53
CA GLY A 875 -6.64 -4.03 12.21
C GLY A 875 -6.65 -4.40 10.73
N ALA A 876 -7.06 -5.63 10.38
CA ALA A 876 -7.17 -6.00 8.96
C ALA A 876 -8.38 -5.38 8.26
N ASN A 877 -9.33 -4.80 9.01
CA ASN A 877 -10.37 -3.94 8.45
C ASN A 877 -9.78 -2.74 7.67
N ASP A 878 -8.51 -2.39 7.93
CA ASP A 878 -7.78 -1.34 7.22
C ASP A 878 -6.90 -1.87 6.08
N CYS A 879 -6.79 -3.18 5.90
CA CYS A 879 -5.85 -3.82 4.97
C CYS A 879 -5.98 -3.27 3.53
N GLY A 880 -7.21 -3.16 3.02
CA GLY A 880 -7.50 -2.58 1.70
C GLY A 880 -7.06 -1.11 1.60
N ALA A 881 -7.44 -0.30 2.59
CA ALA A 881 -7.09 1.11 2.65
C ALA A 881 -5.57 1.35 2.80
N LEU A 882 -4.88 0.58 3.64
CA LEU A 882 -3.43 0.62 3.84
C LEU A 882 -2.67 0.30 2.55
N LYS A 883 -3.13 -0.70 1.81
CA LYS A 883 -2.54 -1.11 0.53
C LYS A 883 -2.73 -0.05 -0.54
N ARG A 884 -3.95 0.52 -0.62
CA ARG A 884 -4.34 1.51 -1.63
C ARG A 884 -3.72 2.89 -1.40
N ALA A 885 -3.48 3.25 -0.14
CA ALA A 885 -2.81 4.50 0.22
C ALA A 885 -1.39 4.60 -0.38
N HIS A 886 -0.96 5.84 -0.64
CA HIS A 886 0.41 6.10 -1.12
C HIS A 886 1.46 5.70 -0.07
N GLY A 887 1.14 5.93 1.22
CA GLY A 887 1.91 5.46 2.36
C GLY A 887 1.01 4.81 3.42
N GLY A 888 0.85 3.49 3.35
CA GLY A 888 0.15 2.71 4.37
C GLY A 888 1.08 2.24 5.50
N ILE A 889 0.70 2.49 6.74
CA ILE A 889 1.47 2.17 7.94
C ILE A 889 0.63 1.25 8.83
N SER A 890 1.11 0.01 9.02
CA SER A 890 0.55 -0.90 10.03
C SER A 890 1.23 -0.67 11.38
N LEU A 891 0.45 -0.60 12.47
CA LEU A 891 0.94 -0.51 13.85
C LEU A 891 1.09 -1.87 14.55
N SER A 892 0.62 -2.95 13.92
CA SER A 892 0.69 -4.31 14.45
C SER A 892 1.76 -5.14 13.72
N GLU A 893 2.50 -5.98 14.46
CA GLU A 893 3.43 -6.98 13.89
C GLU A 893 2.67 -8.15 13.21
N LEU A 894 1.37 -8.28 13.49
CA LEU A 894 0.46 -9.24 12.86
C LEU A 894 0.25 -8.92 11.36
N GLU A 895 -0.46 -9.78 10.65
CA GLU A 895 -0.46 -9.83 9.18
C GLU A 895 -1.02 -8.61 8.43
N ALA A 896 -1.61 -7.61 9.10
CA ALA A 896 -1.83 -6.28 8.49
C ALA A 896 -0.50 -5.68 7.93
N SER A 897 0.64 -6.09 8.50
CA SER A 897 1.99 -5.84 8.00
C SER A 897 2.29 -6.42 6.61
N VAL A 898 1.60 -7.48 6.20
CA VAL A 898 1.80 -8.18 4.93
C VAL A 898 1.28 -7.32 3.78
N ALA A 899 0.17 -6.62 3.99
CA ALA A 899 -0.43 -5.75 3.00
C ALA A 899 0.11 -4.31 3.03
N SER A 900 0.59 -3.83 4.18
CA SER A 900 1.08 -2.46 4.32
C SER A 900 2.52 -2.31 3.82
N PRO A 901 2.85 -1.24 3.08
CA PRO A 901 4.23 -1.02 2.64
C PRO A 901 5.20 -0.68 3.78
N PHE A 902 4.67 -0.18 4.91
CA PHE A 902 5.40 0.12 6.13
C PHE A 902 4.76 -0.59 7.33
N THR A 903 5.60 -1.11 8.22
CA THR A 903 5.18 -1.76 9.47
C THR A 903 5.97 -1.17 10.62
N SER A 904 5.28 -0.65 11.63
CA SER A 904 5.87 -0.15 12.85
C SER A 904 5.89 -1.25 13.91
N ARG A 905 7.03 -1.44 14.56
CA ARG A 905 7.18 -2.35 15.71
C ARG A 905 6.50 -1.79 16.97
N THR A 906 6.46 -0.47 17.10
CA THR A 906 5.80 0.19 18.23
C THR A 906 4.36 0.53 17.86
N PRO A 907 3.35 0.14 18.66
CA PRO A 907 1.94 0.41 18.39
C PRO A 907 1.55 1.86 18.72
N SER A 908 2.29 2.83 18.17
CA SER A 908 2.07 4.27 18.35
C SER A 908 2.08 5.00 17.01
N ILE A 909 1.22 6.00 16.88
CA ILE A 909 1.17 6.90 15.73
C ILE A 909 2.40 7.81 15.61
N SER A 910 3.33 7.81 16.59
CA SER A 910 4.59 8.57 16.50
C SER A 910 5.49 8.12 15.33
N CYS A 911 5.23 6.96 14.75
CA CYS A 911 5.86 6.49 13.52
C CYS A 911 5.52 7.36 12.29
N VAL A 912 4.32 7.96 12.23
CA VAL A 912 3.84 8.77 11.10
C VAL A 912 4.72 10.00 10.84
N PRO A 913 4.92 10.93 11.82
CA PRO A 913 5.77 12.09 11.59
C PRO A 913 7.23 11.67 11.33
N LYS A 914 7.73 10.60 11.95
CA LYS A 914 9.09 10.08 11.71
C LYS A 914 9.25 9.60 10.26
N LEU A 915 8.27 8.86 9.73
CA LEU A 915 8.25 8.42 8.34
C LEU A 915 8.20 9.59 7.36
N ILE A 916 7.35 10.60 7.62
CA ILE A 916 7.25 11.78 6.75
C ILE A 916 8.54 12.60 6.77
N ARG A 917 9.19 12.76 7.95
CA ARG A 917 10.50 13.44 8.08
C ARG A 917 11.56 12.74 7.24
N GLU A 918 11.69 11.42 7.37
CA GLU A 918 12.63 10.63 6.59
C GLU A 918 12.29 10.61 5.10
N GLY A 919 11.01 10.52 4.72
CA GLY A 919 10.56 10.59 3.33
C GLY A 919 10.87 11.93 2.67
N ARG A 920 10.69 13.06 3.38
CA ARG A 920 11.08 14.40 2.90
C ARG A 920 12.59 14.52 2.74
N ALA A 921 13.36 13.99 3.70
CA ALA A 921 14.81 13.93 3.60
C ALA A 921 15.27 13.10 2.39
N ALA A 922 14.73 11.89 2.21
CA ALA A 922 15.07 10.99 1.12
C ALA A 922 14.73 11.58 -0.25
N LEU A 923 13.57 12.24 -0.37
CA LEU A 923 13.15 12.89 -1.61
C LEU A 923 14.07 14.07 -1.97
N ILE A 924 14.39 14.95 -1.01
CA ILE A 924 15.33 16.05 -1.25
C ILE A 924 16.73 15.49 -1.55
N THR A 925 17.17 14.40 -0.90
CA THR A 925 18.44 13.72 -1.23
C THR A 925 18.46 13.24 -2.67
N SER A 926 17.38 12.60 -3.12
CA SER A 926 17.25 12.13 -4.49
C SER A 926 17.34 13.30 -5.49
N PHE A 927 16.71 14.44 -5.18
CA PHE A 927 16.82 15.64 -6.02
C PHE A 927 18.22 16.25 -6.03
N CYS A 928 18.89 16.36 -4.89
CA CYS A 928 20.23 16.96 -4.86
C CYS A 928 21.28 16.05 -5.52
N VAL A 929 21.17 14.74 -5.33
CA VAL A 929 21.98 13.77 -6.05
C VAL A 929 21.72 13.89 -7.54
N PHE A 930 20.46 13.97 -7.96
CA PHE A 930 20.14 14.17 -9.37
C PHE A 930 20.71 15.47 -9.95
N LYS A 931 20.56 16.61 -9.26
CA LYS A 931 21.14 17.91 -9.69
C LYS A 931 22.65 17.80 -9.86
N PHE A 932 23.32 17.20 -8.87
CA PHE A 932 24.75 16.96 -8.89
C PHE A 932 25.14 16.06 -10.07
N MET A 933 24.42 14.95 -10.27
CA MET A 933 24.64 14.00 -11.37
C MET A 933 24.46 14.65 -12.75
N ALA A 934 23.43 15.48 -12.91
CA ALA A 934 23.21 16.20 -14.15
C ALA A 934 24.29 17.25 -14.43
N LEU A 935 24.68 18.01 -13.39
CA LEU A 935 25.61 19.12 -13.56
C LEU A 935 27.04 18.63 -13.80
N TYR A 936 27.50 17.55 -13.16
CA TYR A 936 28.85 17.05 -13.45
C TYR A 936 28.96 16.55 -14.90
N SER A 937 27.95 15.84 -15.42
CA SER A 937 27.97 15.38 -16.82
C SER A 937 28.06 16.55 -17.79
N ILE A 938 27.39 17.67 -17.48
CA ILE A 938 27.47 18.88 -18.30
C ILE A 938 28.83 19.57 -18.16
N ILE A 939 29.40 19.64 -16.95
CA ILE A 939 30.75 20.19 -16.72
C ILE A 939 31.79 19.39 -17.50
N GLN A 940 31.71 18.06 -17.47
CA GLN A 940 32.59 17.15 -18.21
C GLN A 940 32.38 17.28 -19.73
N TYR A 941 31.13 17.34 -20.18
CA TYR A 941 30.76 17.61 -21.58
C TYR A 941 31.34 18.94 -22.09
N ILE A 942 31.26 20.02 -21.30
CA ILE A 942 31.83 21.32 -21.70
C ILE A 942 33.35 21.23 -21.78
N SER A 943 34.02 20.64 -20.79
CA SER A 943 35.48 20.46 -20.81
C SER A 943 35.94 19.74 -22.07
N VAL A 944 35.30 18.61 -22.40
CA VAL A 944 35.65 17.79 -23.58
C VAL A 944 35.30 18.50 -24.88
N THR A 945 34.16 19.17 -24.97
CA THR A 945 33.79 19.97 -26.16
C THR A 945 34.79 21.11 -26.43
N LEU A 946 35.33 21.74 -25.37
CA LEU A 946 36.37 22.76 -25.50
C LEU A 946 37.72 22.15 -25.94
N LEU A 947 38.10 20.99 -25.41
CA LEU A 947 39.32 20.30 -25.81
C LEU A 947 39.25 19.79 -27.27
N TYR A 948 38.10 19.30 -27.73
CA TYR A 948 37.92 18.92 -29.13
C TYR A 948 38.04 20.09 -30.10
N SER A 949 37.87 21.34 -29.65
CA SER A 949 38.16 22.51 -30.51
C SER A 949 39.62 22.59 -30.94
N ILE A 950 40.54 21.99 -30.17
CA ILE A 950 41.97 21.88 -30.47
C ILE A 950 42.39 20.42 -30.76
N LEU A 951 41.45 19.54 -31.10
CA LEU A 951 41.70 18.11 -31.38
C LEU A 951 42.40 17.37 -30.22
N SER A 952 42.05 17.72 -28.98
CA SER A 952 42.55 17.08 -27.76
C SER A 952 41.39 16.54 -26.92
N ASN A 953 41.68 15.69 -25.94
CA ASN A 953 40.71 15.16 -24.99
C ASN A 953 41.35 15.00 -23.59
N LEU A 954 40.53 14.72 -22.58
CA LEU A 954 41.00 14.35 -21.24
C LEU A 954 41.69 12.97 -21.28
N GLY A 955 42.70 12.80 -20.43
CA GLY A 955 43.44 11.53 -20.31
C GLY A 955 42.67 10.43 -19.56
N ASP A 956 43.10 9.19 -19.76
CA ASP A 956 42.44 7.98 -19.20
C ASP A 956 42.41 8.02 -17.66
N PHE A 957 43.54 8.38 -17.05
CA PHE A 957 43.67 8.54 -15.60
C PHE A 957 42.98 9.80 -15.07
N GLN A 958 42.82 10.84 -15.88
CA GLN A 958 42.06 12.04 -15.52
C GLN A 958 40.56 11.72 -15.39
N PHE A 959 39.99 11.00 -16.36
CA PHE A 959 38.60 10.50 -16.28
C PHE A 959 38.40 9.57 -15.08
N LEU A 960 39.33 8.64 -14.84
CA LEU A 960 39.27 7.73 -13.69
C LEU A 960 39.31 8.51 -12.37
N PHE A 961 40.20 9.50 -12.25
CA PHE A 961 40.29 10.33 -11.05
C PHE A 961 39.00 11.13 -10.81
N ILE A 962 38.44 11.74 -11.85
CA ILE A 962 37.18 12.48 -11.76
C ILE A 962 36.05 11.54 -11.30
N ASP A 963 35.78 10.46 -12.03
CA ASP A 963 34.60 9.62 -11.79
C ASP A 963 34.71 8.78 -10.52
N LEU A 964 35.89 8.18 -10.25
CA LEU A 964 36.08 7.26 -9.13
C LEU A 964 36.47 7.98 -7.84
N ALA A 965 37.44 8.90 -7.90
CA ALA A 965 37.95 9.54 -6.68
C ALA A 965 37.07 10.70 -6.22
N ILE A 966 36.60 11.54 -7.15
CA ILE A 966 35.75 12.70 -6.80
C ILE A 966 34.28 12.30 -6.78
N ILE A 967 33.69 11.96 -7.93
CA ILE A 967 32.23 11.84 -8.10
C ILE A 967 31.67 10.70 -7.24
N LEU A 968 32.24 9.49 -7.31
CA LEU A 968 31.73 8.33 -6.56
C LEU A 968 31.70 8.59 -5.05
N VAL A 969 32.82 9.09 -4.49
CA VAL A 969 32.95 9.37 -3.05
C VAL A 969 31.96 10.44 -2.62
N VAL A 970 31.86 11.53 -3.39
CA VAL A 970 30.95 12.65 -3.08
C VAL A 970 29.49 12.23 -3.13
N VAL A 971 29.05 11.51 -4.16
CA VAL A 971 27.63 11.08 -4.31
C VAL A 971 27.17 10.20 -3.16
N PHE A 972 27.97 9.21 -2.77
CA PHE A 972 27.60 8.31 -1.69
C PHE A 972 27.62 9.01 -0.33
N THR A 973 28.62 9.83 -0.06
CA THR A 973 28.72 10.55 1.22
C THR A 973 27.67 11.65 1.36
N MET A 974 27.34 12.37 0.28
CA MET A 974 26.26 13.36 0.22
C MET A 974 24.87 12.73 0.51
N SER A 975 24.69 11.47 0.14
CA SER A 975 23.44 10.73 0.35
C SER A 975 23.18 10.31 1.80
N LEU A 976 24.17 10.42 2.69
CA LEU A 976 24.09 10.01 4.09
C LEU A 976 23.46 11.05 5.03
N ASN A 977 23.08 12.22 4.51
CA ASN A 977 22.50 13.29 5.33
C ASN A 977 21.21 12.85 6.06
N PRO A 978 21.14 12.98 7.39
CA PRO A 978 19.95 12.60 8.16
C PRO A 978 18.81 13.63 8.05
N ALA A 979 17.60 13.22 8.41
CA ALA A 979 16.42 14.07 8.42
C ALA A 979 16.49 15.19 9.48
N TRP A 980 15.82 16.30 9.19
CA TRP A 980 15.61 17.37 10.16
C TRP A 980 14.70 16.89 11.31
N LYS A 981 14.97 17.38 12.53
CA LYS A 981 14.28 16.89 13.74
C LYS A 981 12.81 17.29 13.78
N GLU A 982 12.47 18.46 13.26
CA GLU A 982 11.11 19.01 13.29
C GLU A 982 10.43 18.86 11.93
N LEU A 983 9.09 18.71 11.95
CA LEU A 983 8.31 18.61 10.73
C LEU A 983 7.86 20.02 10.29
N VAL A 984 8.38 20.49 9.16
CA VAL A 984 8.11 21.86 8.65
C VAL A 984 6.85 21.89 7.78
N ALA A 985 6.10 22.99 7.72
CA ALA A 985 4.89 23.06 6.88
C ALA A 985 5.17 23.04 5.36
N ARG A 986 6.32 23.58 4.93
CA ARG A 986 6.75 23.56 3.52
C ARG A 986 6.95 22.11 3.06
N ARG A 987 6.42 21.76 1.88
CA ARG A 987 6.65 20.45 1.25
C ARG A 987 7.80 20.52 0.24
N PRO A 988 8.55 19.41 0.04
CA PRO A 988 9.50 19.30 -1.06
C PRO A 988 8.79 19.41 -2.43
N PRO A 989 9.48 19.84 -3.50
CA PRO A 989 8.89 19.85 -4.84
C PRO A 989 8.47 18.43 -5.28
N SER A 990 7.38 18.30 -6.03
CA SER A 990 6.82 16.99 -6.43
C SER A 990 7.41 16.41 -7.72
N GLY A 991 8.15 17.21 -8.48
CA GLY A 991 8.77 16.81 -9.74
C GLY A 991 10.13 17.48 -9.94
N LEU A 992 10.95 16.88 -10.81
CA LEU A 992 12.30 17.39 -11.13
C LEU A 992 12.22 18.66 -11.98
N ILE A 993 11.23 18.74 -12.87
CA ILE A 993 11.04 19.86 -13.80
C ILE A 993 10.19 20.94 -13.13
N SER A 994 10.56 21.29 -11.90
CA SER A 994 9.99 22.48 -11.25
C SER A 994 10.83 23.71 -11.61
N GLY A 995 10.18 24.84 -11.87
CA GLY A 995 10.84 26.07 -12.30
C GLY A 995 12.07 26.46 -11.46
N PRO A 996 11.98 26.48 -10.12
CA PRO A 996 13.13 26.80 -9.26
C PRO A 996 14.30 25.81 -9.39
N LEU A 997 14.01 24.51 -9.52
CA LEU A 997 15.06 23.49 -9.69
C LEU A 997 15.77 23.64 -11.04
N LEU A 998 15.00 23.86 -12.12
CA LEU A 998 15.55 24.07 -13.46
C LEU A 998 16.38 25.35 -13.53
N CYS A 999 15.89 26.45 -12.94
CA CYS A 999 16.61 27.72 -12.87
C CYS A 999 17.94 27.58 -12.11
N SER A 1000 17.93 26.86 -10.99
CA SER A 1000 19.14 26.55 -10.22
C SER A 1000 20.16 25.79 -11.08
N VAL A 1001 19.77 24.68 -11.71
CA VAL A 1001 20.68 23.88 -12.55
C VAL A 1001 21.20 24.70 -13.74
N LEU A 1002 20.32 25.39 -14.49
CA LEU A 1002 20.72 26.21 -15.64
C LEU A 1002 21.66 27.36 -15.26
N SER A 1003 21.41 28.06 -14.15
CA SER A 1003 22.30 29.13 -13.69
C SER A 1003 23.70 28.62 -13.38
N GLN A 1004 23.80 27.43 -12.77
CA GLN A 1004 25.10 26.82 -12.45
C GLN A 1004 25.80 26.33 -13.72
N ILE A 1005 25.08 25.78 -14.69
CA ILE A 1005 25.65 25.42 -16.01
C ILE A 1005 26.30 26.63 -16.67
N ILE A 1006 25.61 27.77 -16.70
CA ILE A 1006 26.12 29.01 -17.31
C ILE A 1006 27.38 29.50 -16.59
N ILE A 1007 27.39 29.46 -15.24
CA ILE A 1007 28.57 29.85 -14.44
C ILE A 1007 29.75 28.92 -14.75
N CYS A 1008 29.54 27.61 -14.72
CA CYS A 1008 30.60 26.64 -15.02
C CYS A 1008 31.17 26.82 -16.43
N LEU A 1009 30.29 26.99 -17.44
CA LEU A 1009 30.66 27.28 -18.82
C LEU A 1009 31.51 28.55 -18.93
N ALA A 1010 31.08 29.64 -18.28
CA ALA A 1010 31.79 30.92 -18.33
C ALA A 1010 33.21 30.82 -17.75
N PHE A 1011 33.38 30.17 -16.60
CA PHE A 1011 34.70 30.02 -15.98
C PHE A 1011 35.62 29.04 -16.75
N GLN A 1012 35.08 27.95 -17.32
CA GLN A 1012 35.87 27.04 -18.14
C GLN A 1012 36.32 27.67 -19.46
N THR A 1013 35.42 28.33 -20.18
CA THR A 1013 35.76 29.06 -21.42
C THR A 1013 36.75 30.18 -21.13
N PHE A 1014 36.58 30.93 -20.05
CA PHE A 1014 37.54 31.94 -19.62
C PHE A 1014 38.92 31.33 -19.37
N GLY A 1015 39.02 30.25 -18.60
CA GLY A 1015 40.29 29.55 -18.36
C GLY A 1015 40.95 29.06 -19.65
N PHE A 1016 40.17 28.47 -20.55
CA PHE A 1016 40.63 27.95 -21.84
C PHE A 1016 41.21 29.02 -22.77
N PHE A 1017 40.58 30.19 -22.88
CA PHE A 1017 41.13 31.28 -23.68
C PHE A 1017 42.25 32.03 -22.96
N TRP A 1018 42.20 32.12 -21.63
CA TRP A 1018 43.18 32.84 -20.82
C TRP A 1018 44.57 32.22 -20.85
N VAL A 1019 44.67 30.88 -20.84
CA VAL A 1019 45.98 30.20 -20.90
C VAL A 1019 46.71 30.50 -22.22
N LYS A 1020 45.96 30.64 -23.32
CA LYS A 1020 46.50 31.01 -24.66
C LYS A 1020 47.04 32.45 -24.72
N GLN A 1021 46.67 33.31 -23.77
CA GLN A 1021 47.10 34.71 -23.70
C GLN A 1021 48.32 34.92 -22.79
N GLN A 1022 48.87 33.85 -22.18
CA GLN A 1022 50.02 33.99 -21.30
C GLN A 1022 51.32 34.20 -22.09
N SER A 1023 52.25 34.96 -21.52
CA SER A 1023 53.51 35.30 -22.18
C SER A 1023 54.46 34.12 -22.41
N TRP A 1024 54.26 33.03 -21.68
CA TRP A 1024 55.02 31.78 -21.78
C TRP A 1024 54.29 30.70 -22.60
N TYR A 1025 53.10 31.00 -23.12
CA TYR A 1025 52.32 30.01 -23.87
C TYR A 1025 52.91 29.77 -25.26
N GLU A 1026 53.18 28.51 -25.54
CA GLU A 1026 53.50 27.97 -26.85
C GLU A 1026 52.72 26.66 -27.08
N PRO A 1027 52.43 26.26 -28.33
CA PRO A 1027 51.88 24.95 -28.61
C PRO A 1027 52.79 23.86 -28.02
N TRP A 1028 52.23 22.98 -27.19
CA TRP A 1028 53.00 22.03 -26.41
C TRP A 1028 53.72 21.01 -27.32
N THR A 1029 55.00 20.78 -27.03
CA THR A 1029 55.83 19.73 -27.63
C THR A 1029 56.61 19.00 -26.54
N THR A 1030 57.13 17.81 -26.82
CA THR A 1030 57.86 16.98 -25.83
C THR A 1030 59.12 17.66 -25.26
N GLU A 1031 59.61 18.72 -25.91
CA GLU A 1031 60.76 19.54 -25.47
C GLU A 1031 60.35 20.84 -24.72
N SER A 1032 59.06 21.17 -24.66
CA SER A 1032 58.57 22.41 -24.03
C SER A 1032 58.54 22.31 -22.49
N ASP A 1033 59.31 23.17 -21.82
CA ASP A 1033 59.36 23.29 -20.35
C ASP A 1033 59.04 24.72 -19.90
N ALA A 1034 57.75 24.98 -19.66
CA ALA A 1034 57.26 26.28 -19.19
C ALA A 1034 57.62 26.57 -17.71
N CYS A 1035 58.21 25.64 -16.96
CA CYS A 1035 58.58 25.87 -15.57
C CYS A 1035 59.95 26.53 -15.40
N ASN A 1036 60.87 26.36 -16.36
CA ASN A 1036 62.24 26.87 -16.32
C ASN A 1036 62.45 28.10 -17.23
N VAL A 1037 61.53 29.07 -17.18
CA VAL A 1037 61.60 30.31 -18.00
C VAL A 1037 62.81 31.19 -17.65
N LEU A 1038 63.49 30.97 -16.51
CA LEU A 1038 64.70 31.72 -16.14
C LEU A 1038 65.98 31.26 -16.86
N ASP A 1039 66.03 30.03 -17.40
CA ASP A 1039 67.24 29.49 -18.07
C ASP A 1039 67.13 29.53 -19.62
N ALA A 1040 65.96 29.85 -20.15
CA ALA A 1040 65.70 29.87 -21.59
C ALA A 1040 66.40 31.02 -22.35
N THR A 1041 66.94 32.03 -21.64
CA THR A 1041 67.68 33.14 -22.30
C THR A 1041 69.13 32.80 -22.67
N ASN A 1042 69.67 31.62 -22.34
CA ASN A 1042 71.10 31.34 -22.58
C ASN A 1042 71.46 30.13 -23.44
N ASN A 1043 70.54 29.27 -23.87
CA ASN A 1043 70.90 28.11 -24.71
C ASN A 1043 70.08 28.04 -26.00
N SER A 1044 70.40 28.91 -26.94
CA SER A 1044 70.06 28.72 -28.36
C SER A 1044 71.04 27.71 -28.99
N SER A 1045 70.76 26.42 -28.81
CA SER A 1045 71.34 25.37 -29.68
C SER A 1045 70.41 24.17 -29.70
N ALA A 1046 69.60 24.09 -30.75
CA ALA A 1046 68.85 22.89 -31.11
C ALA A 1046 69.81 21.74 -31.45
N PRO A 1047 69.64 20.54 -30.90
CA PRO A 1047 70.14 19.31 -31.49
C PRO A 1047 69.03 18.64 -32.30
N HIS A 1048 69.28 18.46 -33.59
CA HIS A 1048 68.50 17.57 -34.45
C HIS A 1048 68.74 16.08 -34.08
N GLY A 1049 67.66 15.30 -34.01
CA GLY A 1049 67.65 13.82 -33.93
C GLY A 1049 67.30 13.32 -32.51
N ASN A 1050 66.29 12.47 -32.27
CA ASN A 1050 65.72 11.36 -33.04
C ASN A 1050 64.25 11.14 -32.64
N GLU A 1051 63.46 10.57 -33.56
CA GLU A 1051 62.12 9.97 -33.35
C GLU A 1051 61.34 10.51 -32.15
N THR A 1052 60.68 11.65 -32.37
CA THR A 1052 59.65 12.17 -31.47
C THR A 1052 58.54 11.13 -31.36
N LEU A 1053 58.40 10.53 -30.18
CA LEU A 1053 57.15 9.92 -29.73
C LEU A 1053 56.08 11.01 -29.79
N HIS A 1054 55.44 11.13 -30.96
CA HIS A 1054 54.26 11.95 -31.12
C HIS A 1054 53.18 11.33 -30.23
N ASP A 1055 52.71 12.10 -29.25
CA ASP A 1055 51.48 11.77 -28.54
C ASP A 1055 50.36 11.81 -29.59
N GLU A 1056 49.97 10.65 -30.14
CA GLU A 1056 49.08 10.53 -31.30
C GLU A 1056 47.72 11.23 -31.08
N HIS A 1057 47.35 11.50 -29.81
CA HIS A 1057 46.11 12.15 -29.39
C HIS A 1057 46.26 13.55 -28.77
N TYR A 1058 47.47 14.13 -28.73
CA TYR A 1058 47.72 15.49 -28.19
C TYR A 1058 47.08 15.72 -26.79
N ILE A 1059 47.21 14.74 -25.89
CA ILE A 1059 46.53 14.72 -24.57
C ILE A 1059 47.26 15.66 -23.60
N LYS A 1060 48.60 15.67 -23.63
CA LYS A 1060 49.43 16.56 -22.82
C LYS A 1060 49.45 17.96 -23.44
N ASN A 1061 48.68 18.88 -22.87
CA ASN A 1061 48.74 20.29 -23.23
C ASN A 1061 48.36 21.21 -22.06
N TYR A 1062 48.67 22.50 -22.22
CA TYR A 1062 48.41 23.52 -21.20
C TYR A 1062 46.91 23.76 -21.00
N GLU A 1063 46.10 23.63 -22.05
CA GLU A 1063 44.64 23.78 -22.03
C GLU A 1063 43.96 22.68 -21.20
N ASN A 1064 44.35 21.44 -21.40
CA ASN A 1064 43.87 20.26 -20.69
C ASN A 1064 44.23 20.38 -19.21
N THR A 1065 45.49 20.69 -18.91
CA THR A 1065 45.93 20.94 -17.52
C THR A 1065 45.09 22.04 -16.85
N THR A 1066 44.81 23.14 -17.58
CA THR A 1066 43.96 24.24 -17.10
C THR A 1066 42.52 23.79 -16.83
N LEU A 1067 41.90 23.10 -17.79
CA LEU A 1067 40.53 22.64 -17.70
C LEU A 1067 40.35 21.54 -16.66
N PHE A 1068 41.33 20.65 -16.51
CA PHE A 1068 41.35 19.60 -15.48
C PHE A 1068 41.28 20.21 -14.07
N PHE A 1069 42.12 21.21 -13.76
CA PHE A 1069 42.06 21.86 -12.45
C PHE A 1069 40.76 22.63 -12.23
N ILE A 1070 40.33 23.45 -13.20
CA ILE A 1070 39.08 24.23 -13.07
C ILE A 1070 37.87 23.31 -12.89
N SER A 1071 37.74 22.26 -13.70
CA SER A 1071 36.63 21.30 -13.62
C SER A 1071 36.67 20.49 -12.32
N SER A 1072 37.84 20.04 -11.88
CA SER A 1072 38.01 19.30 -10.62
C SER A 1072 37.52 20.09 -9.40
N PHE A 1073 37.84 21.38 -9.33
CA PHE A 1073 37.30 22.26 -8.29
C PHE A 1073 35.80 22.55 -8.49
N GLN A 1074 35.33 22.71 -9.73
CA GLN A 1074 33.90 22.92 -10.02
C GLN A 1074 33.04 21.76 -9.51
N TYR A 1075 33.47 20.50 -9.69
CA TYR A 1075 32.74 19.35 -9.14
C TYR A 1075 32.56 19.46 -7.62
N LEU A 1076 33.62 19.83 -6.89
CA LEU A 1076 33.56 20.00 -5.43
C LEU A 1076 32.74 21.23 -4.99
N ILE A 1077 32.81 22.34 -5.72
CA ILE A 1077 32.00 23.54 -5.46
C ILE A 1077 30.51 23.19 -5.59
N VAL A 1078 30.13 22.55 -6.70
CA VAL A 1078 28.76 22.14 -6.98
C VAL A 1078 28.24 21.15 -5.93
N ALA A 1079 29.08 20.22 -5.48
CA ALA A 1079 28.74 19.29 -4.41
C ALA A 1079 28.33 20.02 -3.12
N ILE A 1080 29.07 21.06 -2.73
CA ILE A 1080 28.76 21.87 -1.55
C ILE A 1080 27.49 22.69 -1.76
N VAL A 1081 27.36 23.35 -2.92
CA VAL A 1081 26.23 24.23 -3.26
C VAL A 1081 24.90 23.48 -3.24
N PHE A 1082 24.85 22.25 -3.74
CA PHE A 1082 23.63 21.42 -3.74
C PHE A 1082 23.41 20.63 -2.44
N SER A 1083 24.38 20.59 -1.51
CA SER A 1083 24.28 19.89 -0.23
C SER A 1083 23.57 20.68 0.88
N LYS A 1084 22.71 21.65 0.51
CA LYS A 1084 21.93 22.44 1.47
C LYS A 1084 21.01 21.55 2.33
N GLY A 1085 20.99 21.83 3.63
CA GLY A 1085 20.27 21.01 4.63
C GLY A 1085 18.85 21.49 4.93
N LYS A 1086 18.75 22.63 5.64
CA LYS A 1086 17.46 23.17 6.11
C LYS A 1086 16.55 23.50 4.91
N PRO A 1087 15.22 23.25 4.97
CA PRO A 1087 14.42 22.84 6.14
C PRO A 1087 14.19 21.32 6.30
N PHE A 1088 14.64 20.47 5.36
CA PHE A 1088 14.26 19.04 5.31
C PHE A 1088 15.34 18.09 5.82
N ARG A 1089 16.61 18.48 5.68
CA ARG A 1089 17.77 17.70 6.08
C ARG A 1089 18.58 18.46 7.11
N GLN A 1090 19.42 17.72 7.84
CA GLN A 1090 20.43 18.37 8.66
C GLN A 1090 21.47 19.08 7.78
N PRO A 1091 22.07 20.17 8.27
CA PRO A 1091 23.17 20.83 7.57
C PRO A 1091 24.30 19.87 7.21
N CYS A 1092 24.94 20.11 6.07
CA CYS A 1092 26.04 19.28 5.54
C CYS A 1092 27.17 19.07 6.56
N TYR A 1093 27.47 20.06 7.40
CA TYR A 1093 28.53 19.95 8.42
C TYR A 1093 28.27 18.89 9.51
N LYS A 1094 27.02 18.44 9.69
CA LYS A 1094 26.71 17.34 10.62
C LYS A 1094 27.00 15.96 10.03
N ASN A 1095 27.15 15.87 8.71
CA ASN A 1095 27.57 14.65 8.04
C ASN A 1095 29.09 14.62 7.98
N PHE A 1096 29.71 14.13 9.06
CA PHE A 1096 31.16 14.08 9.19
C PHE A 1096 31.83 13.34 8.04
N LEU A 1097 31.22 12.26 7.53
CA LEU A 1097 31.78 11.51 6.40
C LEU A 1097 31.85 12.37 5.13
N PHE A 1098 30.80 13.10 4.80
CA PHE A 1098 30.80 14.01 3.64
C PHE A 1098 31.82 15.13 3.80
N VAL A 1099 31.87 15.77 4.96
CA VAL A 1099 32.80 16.87 5.23
C VAL A 1099 34.26 16.41 5.14
N ILE A 1100 34.59 15.28 5.79
CA ILE A 1100 35.95 14.71 5.76
C ILE A 1100 36.34 14.38 4.32
N SER A 1101 35.47 13.72 3.56
CA SER A 1101 35.74 13.38 2.16
C SER A 1101 35.97 14.63 1.31
N VAL A 1102 35.14 15.66 1.42
CA VAL A 1102 35.30 16.90 0.66
C VAL A 1102 36.57 17.65 1.05
N ILE A 1103 36.90 17.74 2.35
CA ILE A 1103 38.13 18.38 2.82
C ILE A 1103 39.35 17.63 2.29
N VAL A 1104 39.38 16.29 2.39
CA VAL A 1104 40.49 15.47 1.89
C VAL A 1104 40.68 15.68 0.38
N LEU A 1105 39.59 15.69 -0.40
CA LEU A 1105 39.66 15.93 -1.84
C LEU A 1105 40.13 17.35 -2.18
N TYR A 1106 39.64 18.38 -1.49
CA TYR A 1106 40.12 19.75 -1.68
C TYR A 1106 41.61 19.87 -1.35
N VAL A 1107 42.04 19.35 -0.20
CA VAL A 1107 43.45 19.39 0.22
C VAL A 1107 44.32 18.66 -0.79
N PHE A 1108 43.88 17.51 -1.29
CA PHE A 1108 44.61 16.74 -2.30
C PHE A 1108 44.75 17.49 -3.63
N ILE A 1109 43.67 18.06 -4.16
CA ILE A 1109 43.71 18.82 -5.42
C ILE A 1109 44.52 20.12 -5.26
N PHE A 1110 44.39 20.82 -4.11
CA PHE A 1110 45.24 21.97 -3.81
C PHE A 1110 46.72 21.61 -3.70
N PHE A 1111 47.02 20.46 -3.10
CA PHE A 1111 48.39 19.96 -2.98
C PHE A 1111 49.00 19.71 -4.36
N ILE A 1112 48.31 18.98 -5.25
CA ILE A 1112 48.77 18.72 -6.62
C ILE A 1112 48.92 20.03 -7.41
N MET A 1113 47.98 20.97 -7.26
CA MET A 1113 48.02 22.24 -7.98
C MET A 1113 49.21 23.11 -7.53
N LEU A 1114 49.50 23.23 -6.24
CA LEU A 1114 50.56 24.12 -5.72
C LEU A 1114 51.94 23.47 -5.70
N HIS A 1115 52.03 22.18 -5.44
CA HIS A 1115 53.27 21.42 -5.41
C HIS A 1115 53.24 20.32 -6.49
N PRO A 1116 53.87 20.56 -7.66
CA PRO A 1116 53.99 19.54 -8.68
C PRO A 1116 54.87 18.41 -8.16
N VAL A 1117 54.38 17.18 -8.25
CA VAL A 1117 55.13 15.98 -7.91
C VAL A 1117 55.25 15.19 -9.20
N GLU A 1118 56.47 15.00 -9.70
CA GLU A 1118 56.72 14.40 -11.03
C GLU A 1118 55.98 13.07 -11.24
N SER A 1119 55.91 12.21 -10.20
CA SER A 1119 55.18 10.94 -10.29
C SER A 1119 53.67 11.11 -10.46
N ILE A 1120 53.07 12.13 -9.82
CA ILE A 1120 51.62 12.41 -9.92
C ILE A 1120 51.32 13.10 -11.25
N ASP A 1121 52.14 14.06 -11.65
CA ASP A 1121 51.97 14.79 -12.91
C ASP A 1121 52.14 13.85 -14.11
N THR A 1122 53.08 12.91 -14.05
CA THR A 1122 53.21 11.86 -15.08
C THR A 1122 51.99 10.93 -15.10
N PHE A 1123 51.46 10.57 -13.93
CA PHE A 1123 50.29 9.69 -13.82
C PHE A 1123 48.99 10.35 -14.30
N LEU A 1124 48.79 11.63 -14.01
CA LEU A 1124 47.63 12.42 -14.43
C LEU A 1124 47.85 13.15 -15.76
N GLU A 1125 48.98 12.91 -16.44
CA GLU A 1125 49.36 13.52 -17.71
C GLU A 1125 49.31 15.06 -17.69
N LEU A 1126 49.69 15.66 -16.56
CA LEU A 1126 49.69 17.10 -16.35
C LEU A 1126 51.00 17.72 -16.86
N VAL A 1127 50.89 18.89 -17.50
CA VAL A 1127 52.05 19.62 -18.02
C VAL A 1127 52.60 20.58 -16.96
N CYS A 1128 53.92 20.77 -16.95
CA CYS A 1128 54.57 21.72 -16.06
C CYS A 1128 54.13 23.15 -16.38
N VAL A 1129 53.59 23.84 -15.37
CA VAL A 1129 53.08 25.23 -15.46
C VAL A 1129 53.71 26.14 -14.41
N PRO A 1130 53.98 27.43 -14.73
CA PRO A 1130 54.58 28.40 -13.82
C PRO A 1130 53.81 28.59 -12.51
N TYR A 1131 54.53 28.92 -11.43
CA TYR A 1131 53.93 29.20 -10.12
C TYR A 1131 52.96 30.39 -10.14
N GLU A 1132 53.26 31.44 -10.90
CA GLU A 1132 52.37 32.60 -11.05
C GLU A 1132 51.02 32.22 -11.66
N TRP A 1133 51.02 31.31 -12.64
CA TRP A 1133 49.79 30.82 -13.27
C TRP A 1133 48.95 30.02 -12.27
N ARG A 1134 49.57 29.16 -11.46
CA ARG A 1134 48.89 28.35 -10.42
C ARG A 1134 48.18 29.25 -9.40
N LEU A 1135 48.82 30.32 -8.95
CA LEU A 1135 48.20 31.31 -8.04
C LEU A 1135 47.01 32.04 -8.69
N ARG A 1136 47.07 32.35 -9.99
CA ARG A 1136 45.96 33.00 -10.70
C ARG A 1136 44.77 32.05 -10.89
N ILE A 1137 45.02 30.78 -11.21
CA ILE A 1137 43.96 29.76 -11.28
C ILE A 1137 43.28 29.57 -9.91
N LEU A 1138 44.04 29.59 -8.82
CA LEU A 1138 43.47 29.57 -7.47
C LEU A 1138 42.49 30.73 -7.24
N ILE A 1139 42.84 31.95 -7.67
CA ILE A 1139 41.94 33.12 -7.57
C ILE A 1139 40.67 32.91 -8.40
N ILE A 1140 40.79 32.39 -9.62
CA ILE A 1140 39.65 32.10 -10.50
C ILE A 1140 38.72 31.06 -9.85
N VAL A 1141 39.28 30.01 -9.24
CA VAL A 1141 38.51 28.97 -8.53
C VAL A 1141 37.79 29.55 -7.30
N ILE A 1142 38.44 30.40 -6.51
CA ILE A 1142 37.81 31.06 -5.36
C ILE A 1142 36.67 31.97 -5.81
N LEU A 1143 36.87 32.75 -6.88
CA LEU A 1143 35.85 33.61 -7.45
C LEU A 1143 34.65 32.79 -7.95
N ASN A 1144 34.91 31.68 -8.66
CA ASN A 1144 33.88 30.75 -9.10
C ASN A 1144 33.06 30.20 -7.93
N ALA A 1145 33.73 29.77 -6.84
CA ALA A 1145 33.05 29.30 -5.64
C ALA A 1145 32.12 30.36 -5.02
N ILE A 1146 32.60 31.61 -4.91
CA ILE A 1146 31.81 32.73 -4.37
C ILE A 1146 30.58 33.01 -5.26
N VAL A 1147 30.78 33.13 -6.57
CA VAL A 1147 29.70 33.41 -7.53
C VAL A 1147 28.66 32.29 -7.53
N SER A 1148 29.10 31.03 -7.50
CA SER A 1148 28.23 29.86 -7.48
C SER A 1148 27.35 29.80 -6.23
N VAL A 1149 27.93 30.05 -5.04
CA VAL A 1149 27.20 30.08 -3.76
C VAL A 1149 26.20 31.24 -3.73
N LEU A 1150 26.62 32.45 -4.09
CA LEU A 1150 25.76 33.63 -4.09
C LEU A 1150 24.58 33.48 -5.05
N THR A 1151 24.82 32.90 -6.23
CA THR A 1151 23.77 32.67 -7.23
C THR A 1151 22.74 31.66 -6.74
N GLU A 1152 23.15 30.53 -6.15
CA GLU A 1152 22.19 29.55 -5.61
C GLU A 1152 21.41 30.13 -4.42
N GLU A 1153 22.03 30.95 -3.56
CA GLU A 1153 21.30 31.63 -2.49
C GLU A 1153 20.30 32.68 -3.02
N ALA A 1154 20.65 33.38 -4.10
CA ALA A 1154 19.74 34.29 -4.80
C ALA A 1154 18.59 33.54 -5.47
N VAL A 1155 18.83 32.41 -6.13
CA VAL A 1155 17.79 31.58 -6.76
C VAL A 1155 16.85 30.98 -5.70
N ASP A 1156 17.37 30.55 -4.54
CA ASP A 1156 16.53 30.04 -3.45
C ASP A 1156 15.62 31.11 -2.83
N ARG A 1157 16.12 32.35 -2.68
CA ARG A 1157 15.35 33.47 -2.10
C ARG A 1157 14.41 34.13 -3.11
N CYS A 1158 14.91 34.41 -4.31
CA CYS A 1158 14.22 35.21 -5.33
C CYS A 1158 13.61 34.37 -6.46
N GLY A 1159 13.87 33.06 -6.55
CA GLY A 1159 13.48 32.25 -7.72
C GLY A 1159 11.99 32.29 -8.04
N VAL A 1160 11.12 32.48 -7.04
CA VAL A 1160 9.67 32.65 -7.26
C VAL A 1160 9.33 34.01 -7.88
N CYS A 1161 9.99 35.09 -7.42
CA CYS A 1161 9.79 36.45 -7.91
C CYS A 1161 10.52 36.71 -9.25
N PHE A 1162 11.67 36.09 -9.45
CA PHE A 1162 12.47 36.21 -10.67
C PHE A 1162 11.79 35.50 -11.83
N LEU A 1163 11.28 34.27 -11.61
CA LEU A 1163 10.50 33.55 -12.63
C LEU A 1163 9.14 34.21 -12.92
N SER A 1164 8.49 34.85 -11.94
CA SER A 1164 7.25 35.58 -12.18
C SER A 1164 7.47 36.85 -13.01
N SER A 1165 8.59 37.54 -12.79
CA SER A 1165 9.01 38.72 -13.56
C SER A 1165 9.46 38.38 -14.98
N LEU A 1166 10.28 37.34 -15.16
CA LEU A 1166 10.86 36.99 -16.48
C LEU A 1166 9.85 36.36 -17.46
N PHE A 1167 8.82 35.68 -16.95
CA PHE A 1167 7.82 34.98 -17.77
C PHE A 1167 6.42 35.63 -17.74
N GLY A 1168 6.26 36.84 -17.19
CA GLY A 1168 4.98 37.57 -17.19
C GLY A 1168 3.80 36.72 -16.70
N CYS A 1169 4.02 35.84 -15.72
CA CYS A 1169 2.99 34.87 -15.31
C CYS A 1169 2.00 35.53 -14.35
N ARG A 1170 0.82 35.91 -14.88
CA ARG A 1170 -0.44 36.05 -14.11
C ARG A 1170 -0.55 34.90 -13.11
N GLU A 1171 -1.07 35.19 -11.91
CA GLU A 1171 -1.34 34.22 -10.83
C GLU A 1171 -1.76 32.85 -11.40
N LYS A 1172 -0.83 31.89 -11.39
CA LYS A 1172 -1.11 30.56 -11.92
C LYS A 1172 -2.12 29.90 -10.98
N THR A 1173 -3.27 29.57 -11.54
CA THR A 1173 -4.29 28.71 -10.90
C THR A 1173 -3.60 27.51 -10.25
N PRO A 1174 -3.93 27.16 -8.99
CA PRO A 1174 -3.26 26.08 -8.30
C PRO A 1174 -3.43 24.77 -9.07
N LYS A 1175 -2.31 24.07 -9.36
CA LYS A 1175 -2.29 22.88 -10.21
C LYS A 1175 -3.06 21.67 -9.65
N ALA A 1176 -3.33 21.64 -8.34
CA ALA A 1176 -3.97 20.51 -7.68
C ALA A 1176 -5.46 20.76 -7.52
N LYS A 1177 -6.30 19.77 -7.88
CA LYS A 1177 -7.76 19.88 -7.86
C LYS A 1177 -8.29 20.32 -6.49
N TYR A 1178 -7.76 19.79 -5.38
CA TYR A 1178 -8.23 20.15 -4.04
C TYR A 1178 -8.02 21.62 -3.67
N MET A 1179 -6.98 22.27 -4.20
CA MET A 1179 -6.73 23.70 -3.96
C MET A 1179 -7.70 24.57 -4.74
N HIS A 1180 -7.99 24.20 -5.99
CA HIS A 1180 -9.01 24.86 -6.80
C HIS A 1180 -10.39 24.73 -6.14
N LEU A 1181 -10.74 23.53 -5.70
CA LEU A 1181 -11.99 23.25 -5.02
C LEU A 1181 -12.10 24.02 -3.68
N ALA A 1182 -10.99 24.17 -2.96
CA ALA A 1182 -10.97 24.94 -1.71
C ALA A 1182 -11.17 26.44 -1.95
N GLN A 1183 -10.65 26.99 -3.06
CA GLN A 1183 -10.92 28.37 -3.47
C GLN A 1183 -12.37 28.55 -3.93
N GLU A 1184 -12.90 27.60 -4.69
CA GLU A 1184 -14.31 27.59 -5.11
C GLU A 1184 -15.25 27.62 -3.90
N LEU A 1185 -15.01 26.75 -2.91
CA LEU A 1185 -15.81 26.70 -1.67
C LEU A 1185 -15.70 27.96 -0.77
N LEU A 1186 -14.66 28.78 -0.93
CA LEU A 1186 -14.54 30.05 -0.21
C LEU A 1186 -15.38 31.16 -0.85
N VAL A 1187 -15.63 31.06 -2.15
CA VAL A 1187 -16.38 32.05 -2.95
C VAL A 1187 -17.85 31.64 -3.11
N ASP A 1188 -18.15 30.35 -2.96
CA ASP A 1188 -19.50 29.78 -3.10
C ASP A 1188 -20.44 30.21 -1.95
N PRO A 1189 -21.48 31.03 -2.22
CA PRO A 1189 -22.38 31.54 -1.19
C PRO A 1189 -23.31 30.47 -0.59
N GLU A 1190 -23.41 29.30 -1.22
CA GLU A 1190 -24.21 28.17 -0.71
C GLU A 1190 -23.43 27.32 0.32
N TRP A 1191 -22.13 27.57 0.51
CA TRP A 1191 -21.25 26.81 1.40
C TRP A 1191 -20.62 27.69 2.49
N PRO A 1192 -20.61 27.27 3.78
CA PRO A 1192 -21.20 26.03 4.32
C PRO A 1192 -22.74 26.04 4.30
N PRO A 1193 -23.37 24.86 4.14
CA PRO A 1193 -24.83 24.76 4.13
C PRO A 1193 -25.44 25.25 5.43
N LYS A 1194 -26.57 25.95 5.34
CA LYS A 1194 -27.28 26.50 6.50
C LYS A 1194 -27.81 25.37 7.41
N PRO A 1195 -27.89 25.57 8.73
CA PRO A 1195 -28.38 24.56 9.66
C PRO A 1195 -29.80 24.10 9.29
N ARG A 1196 -30.04 22.78 9.31
CA ARG A 1196 -31.34 22.14 9.02
C ARG A 1196 -31.86 22.37 7.59
N THR A 1197 -30.95 22.61 6.63
CA THR A 1197 -31.31 22.58 5.21
C THR A 1197 -31.26 21.16 4.64
N THR A 1198 -31.98 20.95 3.55
CA THR A 1198 -32.00 19.68 2.80
C THR A 1198 -31.60 19.95 1.35
N THR A 1199 -30.67 19.15 0.83
CA THR A 1199 -30.22 19.20 -0.57
C THR A 1199 -30.74 17.98 -1.32
N GLU A 1200 -31.45 18.16 -2.44
CA GLU A 1200 -31.99 17.06 -3.25
C GLU A 1200 -31.07 16.71 -4.41
N ALA A 1201 -31.03 15.43 -4.80
CA ALA A 1201 -30.31 15.00 -5.99
C ALA A 1201 -30.97 15.58 -7.25
N LYS A 1202 -30.15 16.08 -8.19
CA LYS A 1202 -30.65 16.52 -9.50
C LYS A 1202 -31.26 15.32 -10.22
N VAL A 1203 -32.51 15.45 -10.67
CA VAL A 1203 -33.15 14.43 -11.51
C VAL A 1203 -32.32 14.29 -12.80
N PRO A 1204 -31.90 13.07 -13.19
CA PRO A 1204 -31.12 12.89 -14.40
C PRO A 1204 -31.97 13.34 -15.60
N SER A 1205 -31.48 14.34 -16.34
CA SER A 1205 -32.12 14.81 -17.57
C SER A 1205 -32.12 13.67 -18.61
N GLN A 1206 -33.30 13.18 -18.97
CA GLN A 1206 -33.52 12.28 -20.11
C GLN A 1206 -33.30 13.04 -21.43
N GLU A 1207 -32.07 13.39 -21.79
CA GLU A 1207 -31.77 13.79 -23.17
C GLU A 1207 -30.43 13.20 -23.63
N ASN A 1208 -30.54 12.41 -24.71
CA ASN A 1208 -29.52 11.77 -25.54
C ASN A 1208 -28.78 10.54 -24.99
N GLY A 1209 -29.18 9.40 -25.55
CA GLY A 1209 -28.54 8.08 -25.42
C GLY A 1209 -27.12 8.07 -25.95
N SER A 1210 -26.20 8.48 -25.09
CA SER A 1210 -24.83 7.98 -25.07
C SER A 1210 -24.36 8.06 -23.62
N TYR A 1211 -24.73 7.04 -22.83
CA TYR A 1211 -24.25 6.88 -21.47
C TYR A 1211 -22.73 6.61 -21.49
N GLN A 1212 -21.93 7.66 -21.34
CA GLN A 1212 -20.65 7.52 -20.64
C GLN A 1212 -20.99 7.50 -19.15
N ILE A 1213 -21.26 6.29 -18.65
CA ILE A 1213 -21.09 6.00 -17.23
C ILE A 1213 -19.58 6.19 -17.02
N ILE A 1214 -19.19 7.30 -16.38
CA ILE A 1214 -17.88 7.36 -15.72
C ILE A 1214 -18.06 6.46 -14.50
N THR A 1215 -17.89 5.16 -14.72
CA THR A 1215 -17.81 4.17 -13.67
C THR A 1215 -16.67 4.58 -12.75
N VAL A 1216 -16.94 4.52 -11.45
CA VAL A 1216 -15.91 4.41 -10.43
C VAL A 1216 -15.03 3.22 -10.84
N THR A 1217 -13.83 3.53 -11.35
CA THR A 1217 -12.72 2.60 -11.60
C THR A 1217 -11.43 3.38 -11.43
#